data_AF-A0A5D4STJ5-F1
#
_entry.id   AF-A0A5D4STJ5-F1
#
_cell.length_a   1.000
_cell.length_b   1.000
_cell.length_c   1.000
_cell.angle_alpha   90.00
_cell.angle_beta   90.00
_cell.angle_gamma   90.00
#
_symmetry.space_group_name_H-M   'P 1'
#
loop_
_entity.id
_entity.type
_entity.pdbx_description
1 polymer ?
#
loop_
_entity_poly.entity_id
_entity_poly.type
_entity_poly.pdbx_seq_one_letter_code
_entity_poly.pdbx_strand_id
1 'polypeptide(L)'
;MEKVMNKIQVVPYQPGLADAVAKMWNMSRDSWGGDNRVMTGEQVKTKEENSDNIELYIALDGEEVVGYCGLSEYKEDEGALYIPLLNVRPDYHGRKIGKLLVLEALGKTVELGWPRLDLYTWPGNTKAVPLYKKCGFFWEDRDDSTHLMNFIPAVLNTPLLKPVFEKLDWYSSSSRKIEVKPDGKNENGFTYYDYEWEDEGTHARVQFERSGRGMRLIETDEFLAELVLNRHQLIEGRKESISLRIVNKSGNPLAVEAAGKDSGRVKCSLTASLVVSGEEVIAGVLDIREGEAPDSWKTHPSAEVELSINGRSCSLKLGLHPKKPADVTASLLGHLSYQGKQAEVAFEVKNNLPEDVNVEIRIPETENLIPEYKEIILDLKPKERKSIFLPAEVKKHGFSEHLLQVALTGSKGGQFQFEKKAGIALKGFGSQFGGETEEYWHIFNGNSQVNIRKRDYTVKAGRSEKMDQPFAFFQPKLGKPYTSEFTKKKPVSAEWYKDGAAVTHKLAFLSENLPGIKLSIFTSLYAEGLVKRWMECENGREEPVEQLYISQSMYHEGREMVFPLDGEAVAFSDMKELLYGDVNFSSLSGNWYFAGQGGEPVGLAWPESAKAVPDNWQLSIEFQTGEIQAKEKAVLEPVYLSIGAFQSWEEFAAFATSSPLADKKSTAPEKEMIITSVCGLDEKYAADLTLINHRLQPIEGKLSISADGRVKAAEEIRLEGGKDYKTSVALGEKAGISIVSAVLEEGSSCEKIDSIVLMPGGEVQISWEEKAGLKVAKAVNGPVEIKSAPGFYPGLFSISVNGRKWLDHSFPSLQAKGWWNPWGGGMKTIPSKLNVFSILKGQTEAGAAAVRDNSGELWQGLKVTTRLGEHPVWQGLTFAQYYLMLPGVPLIGSFLRIEEAGGKLLAGEYAVTDAFLMGGKLEDLSIRPDEADENGFYTAGKGENVLFLGNGSSVCSTHAEEKLYMVANSMADHNEAYMNKEACQLISRQPFSSGGRDSQTKPVFMLFDRRDLSGKLLDRLQKISFINEETE
;
A
#
# COMPACT_ATOMS: atom_id res chain seq x y z
N MET A 1 -37.78 21.14 -22.78
CA MET A 1 -37.38 22.52 -22.45
C MET A 1 -35.86 22.59 -22.57
N GLU A 2 -35.35 23.02 -23.72
CA GLU A 2 -33.93 23.32 -23.89
C GLU A 2 -33.63 24.60 -23.11
N LYS A 3 -32.95 24.49 -21.97
CA LYS A 3 -32.31 25.65 -21.34
C LYS A 3 -31.24 26.14 -22.31
N VAL A 4 -31.34 27.40 -22.73
CA VAL A 4 -30.27 28.15 -23.38
C VAL A 4 -29.01 28.00 -22.51
N MET A 5 -28.05 27.19 -22.94
CA MET A 5 -26.77 27.04 -22.23
C MET A 5 -25.91 28.26 -22.53
N ASN A 6 -25.43 28.94 -21.50
CA ASN A 6 -24.37 29.93 -21.67
C ASN A 6 -23.08 29.20 -22.09
N LYS A 7 -22.20 29.92 -22.79
CA LYS A 7 -20.87 29.40 -23.13
C LYS A 7 -20.09 29.21 -21.82
N ILE A 8 -19.72 27.96 -21.50
CA ILE A 8 -18.88 27.66 -20.33
C ILE A 8 -17.57 28.44 -20.43
N GLN A 9 -17.20 29.12 -19.34
CA GLN A 9 -15.95 29.86 -19.22
C GLN A 9 -15.03 29.15 -18.23
N VAL A 10 -13.74 29.05 -18.54
CA VAL A 10 -12.72 28.56 -17.60
C VAL A 10 -11.91 29.76 -17.14
N VAL A 11 -11.82 29.96 -15.83
CA VAL A 11 -11.12 31.10 -15.21
C VAL A 11 -10.24 30.62 -14.05
N PRO A 12 -9.15 31.34 -13.72
CA PRO A 12 -8.41 31.12 -12.48
C PRO A 12 -9.27 31.31 -11.23
N TYR A 13 -9.02 30.53 -10.18
CA TYR A 13 -9.67 30.66 -8.89
C TYR A 13 -9.34 32.00 -8.22
N GLN A 14 -10.33 32.54 -7.52
CA GLN A 14 -10.19 33.69 -6.64
C GLN A 14 -10.94 33.41 -5.33
N PRO A 15 -10.46 33.89 -4.16
CA PRO A 15 -11.10 33.62 -2.86
C PRO A 15 -12.59 33.96 -2.78
N GLY A 16 -13.07 34.90 -3.61
CA GLY A 16 -14.49 35.24 -3.71
C GLY A 16 -15.39 34.13 -4.28
N LEU A 17 -14.82 33.10 -4.93
CA LEU A 17 -15.55 31.95 -5.47
C LEU A 17 -15.70 30.80 -4.46
N ALA A 18 -15.12 30.91 -3.26
CA ALA A 18 -15.03 29.80 -2.31
C ALA A 18 -16.38 29.15 -1.97
N ASP A 19 -17.44 29.94 -1.76
CA ASP A 19 -18.79 29.42 -1.48
C ASP A 19 -19.38 28.67 -2.68
N ALA A 20 -19.14 29.15 -3.90
CA ALA A 20 -19.60 28.49 -5.12
C ALA A 20 -18.82 27.18 -5.38
N VAL A 21 -17.52 27.16 -5.09
CA VAL A 21 -16.70 25.93 -5.12
C VAL A 21 -17.19 24.93 -4.08
N ALA A 22 -17.48 25.36 -2.85
CA ALA A 22 -18.04 24.50 -1.80
C ALA A 22 -19.37 23.89 -2.23
N LYS A 23 -20.27 24.69 -2.81
CA LYS A 23 -21.54 24.21 -3.40
C LYS A 23 -21.31 23.16 -4.48
N MET A 24 -20.35 23.37 -5.39
CA MET A 24 -20.01 22.40 -6.44
C MET A 24 -19.54 21.07 -5.84
N TRP A 25 -18.66 21.09 -4.83
CA TRP A 25 -18.22 19.89 -4.11
C TRP A 25 -19.39 19.13 -3.51
N ASN A 26 -20.25 19.81 -2.77
CA ASN A 26 -21.44 19.23 -2.13
C ASN A 26 -22.39 18.57 -3.14
N MET A 27 -22.54 19.16 -4.34
CA MET A 27 -23.38 18.63 -5.43
C MET A 27 -22.72 17.49 -6.21
N SER A 28 -21.42 17.24 -6.01
CA SER A 28 -20.65 16.23 -6.74
C SER A 28 -20.23 15.03 -5.89
N ARG A 29 -20.51 15.03 -4.58
CA ARG A 29 -20.11 14.00 -3.60
C ARG A 29 -20.40 12.55 -4.05
N ASP A 30 -21.49 12.32 -4.76
CA ASP A 30 -21.89 11.00 -5.24
C ASP A 30 -20.92 10.41 -6.28
N SER A 31 -20.12 11.26 -6.94
CA SER A 31 -19.04 10.82 -7.83
C SER A 31 -17.75 10.45 -7.09
N TRP A 32 -17.71 10.69 -5.77
CA TRP A 32 -16.58 10.49 -4.87
C TRP A 32 -17.01 9.60 -3.69
N GLY A 33 -17.54 8.42 -3.98
CA GLY A 33 -18.01 7.46 -2.97
C GLY A 33 -19.38 7.78 -2.34
N GLY A 34 -19.80 9.04 -2.37
CA GLY A 34 -21.09 9.47 -1.83
C GLY A 34 -21.08 9.62 -0.33
N ASP A 35 -20.02 10.21 0.23
CA ASP A 35 -19.99 10.61 1.64
C ASP A 35 -21.09 11.65 1.95
N ASN A 36 -21.36 11.87 3.24
CA ASN A 36 -22.39 12.80 3.72
C ASN A 36 -21.82 14.15 4.19
N ARG A 37 -20.57 14.47 3.83
CA ARG A 37 -19.89 15.67 4.34
C ARG A 37 -20.35 16.90 3.58
N VAL A 38 -20.32 18.03 4.28
CA VAL A 38 -20.67 19.34 3.72
C VAL A 38 -19.44 20.23 3.78
N MET A 39 -18.92 20.56 2.60
CA MET A 39 -17.85 21.54 2.44
C MET A 39 -18.42 22.95 2.58
N THR A 40 -17.70 23.82 3.29
CA THR A 40 -18.01 25.26 3.46
C THR A 40 -17.01 26.12 2.70
N GLY A 41 -17.37 27.38 2.40
CA GLY A 41 -16.44 28.32 1.75
C GLY A 41 -15.17 28.59 2.54
N GLU A 42 -15.24 28.62 3.87
CA GLU A 42 -14.06 28.83 4.72
C GLU A 42 -13.09 27.64 4.67
N GLN A 43 -13.62 26.41 4.64
CA GLN A 43 -12.81 25.22 4.41
C GLN A 43 -12.16 25.23 3.03
N VAL A 44 -12.86 25.71 1.98
CA VAL A 44 -12.27 25.86 0.65
C VAL A 44 -11.13 26.88 0.68
N LYS A 45 -11.32 28.07 1.29
CA LYS A 45 -10.23 29.06 1.41
C LYS A 45 -9.02 28.49 2.12
N THR A 46 -9.23 27.87 3.29
CA THR A 46 -8.15 27.26 4.08
C THR A 46 -7.42 26.19 3.27
N LYS A 47 -8.15 25.33 2.56
CA LYS A 47 -7.58 24.29 1.70
C LYS A 47 -6.73 24.89 0.57
N GLU A 48 -7.27 25.87 -0.16
CA GLU A 48 -6.57 26.45 -1.30
C GLU A 48 -5.37 27.32 -0.86
N GLU A 49 -5.41 27.97 0.31
CA GLU A 49 -4.25 28.68 0.89
C GLU A 49 -3.10 27.73 1.29
N ASN A 50 -3.43 26.47 1.63
CA ASN A 50 -2.45 25.44 2.01
C ASN A 50 -2.04 24.52 0.85
N SER A 51 -2.61 24.75 -0.34
CA SER A 51 -2.33 24.00 -1.54
C SER A 51 -0.96 24.36 -2.13
N ASP A 52 -0.40 23.43 -2.90
CA ASP A 52 0.78 23.66 -3.75
C ASP A 52 0.42 23.79 -5.24
N ASN A 53 -0.84 24.10 -5.52
CA ASN A 53 -1.29 24.45 -6.87
C ASN A 53 -0.56 25.69 -7.38
N ILE A 54 0.06 25.57 -8.55
CA ILE A 54 0.59 26.68 -9.35
C ILE A 54 -0.58 27.45 -9.96
N GLU A 55 -1.63 26.74 -10.38
CA GLU A 55 -2.86 27.32 -10.93
C GLU A 55 -4.06 26.47 -10.52
N LEU A 56 -5.21 27.11 -10.32
CA LEU A 56 -6.47 26.42 -10.07
C LEU A 56 -7.54 26.94 -11.04
N TYR A 57 -7.99 26.07 -11.94
CA TYR A 57 -9.01 26.40 -12.93
C TYR A 57 -10.42 26.08 -12.46
N ILE A 58 -11.32 27.03 -12.65
CA ILE A 58 -12.74 26.94 -12.32
C ILE A 58 -13.56 27.05 -13.60
N ALA A 59 -14.46 26.09 -13.84
CA ALA A 59 -15.42 26.16 -14.94
C ALA A 59 -16.73 26.81 -14.45
N LEU A 60 -17.16 27.87 -15.14
CA LEU A 60 -18.34 28.68 -14.84
C LEU A 60 -19.43 28.54 -15.91
N ASP A 61 -20.66 28.35 -15.47
CA ASP A 61 -21.89 28.52 -16.25
C ASP A 61 -22.66 29.73 -15.72
N GLY A 62 -22.36 30.92 -16.25
CA GLY A 62 -22.78 32.18 -15.62
C GLY A 62 -22.03 32.40 -14.31
N GLU A 63 -22.75 32.49 -13.20
CA GLU A 63 -22.19 32.64 -11.84
C GLU A 63 -21.98 31.29 -11.12
N GLU A 64 -22.45 30.19 -11.70
CA GLU A 64 -22.37 28.87 -11.07
C GLU A 64 -21.04 28.18 -11.39
N VAL A 65 -20.35 27.72 -10.34
CA VAL A 65 -19.19 26.83 -10.48
C VAL A 65 -19.66 25.41 -10.78
N VAL A 66 -19.20 24.87 -11.91
CA VAL A 66 -19.60 23.55 -12.42
C VAL A 66 -18.43 22.60 -12.63
N GLY A 67 -17.19 23.08 -12.48
CA GLY A 67 -15.99 22.25 -12.52
C GLY A 67 -14.78 22.91 -11.87
N TYR A 68 -13.79 22.07 -11.55
CA TYR A 68 -12.59 22.41 -10.78
C TYR A 68 -11.42 21.58 -11.31
N CYS A 69 -10.26 22.18 -11.53
CA CYS A 69 -9.02 21.49 -11.93
C CYS A 69 -7.79 22.17 -11.34
N GLY A 70 -7.13 21.51 -10.40
CA GLY A 70 -5.83 21.96 -9.88
C GLY A 70 -4.69 21.63 -10.85
N LEU A 71 -3.63 22.44 -10.84
CA LEU A 71 -2.37 22.18 -11.51
C LEU A 71 -1.23 22.50 -10.54
N SER A 72 -0.41 21.51 -10.20
CA SER A 72 0.73 21.65 -9.30
C SER A 72 1.99 21.01 -9.90
N GLU A 73 3.14 21.20 -9.25
CA GLU A 73 4.34 20.44 -9.60
C GLU A 73 4.21 18.98 -9.14
N TYR A 74 4.68 18.02 -9.94
CA TYR A 74 4.64 16.62 -9.57
C TYR A 74 5.63 16.30 -8.44
N LYS A 75 5.20 15.59 -7.40
CA LYS A 75 5.98 15.41 -6.16
C LYS A 75 6.96 14.24 -6.18
N GLU A 76 6.72 13.24 -7.02
CA GLU A 76 7.51 12.00 -7.00
C GLU A 76 8.74 12.07 -7.94
N ASP A 77 8.69 12.93 -8.97
CA ASP A 77 9.69 12.98 -10.05
C ASP A 77 9.96 14.41 -10.55
N GLU A 78 11.03 14.57 -11.31
CA GLU A 78 11.38 15.83 -11.98
C GLU A 78 10.71 15.98 -13.36
N GLY A 79 10.70 17.22 -13.86
CA GLY A 79 10.25 17.52 -15.23
C GLY A 79 8.78 17.22 -15.51
N ALA A 80 7.90 17.29 -14.50
CA ALA A 80 6.46 17.12 -14.70
C ALA A 80 5.62 18.07 -13.86
N LEU A 81 4.56 18.59 -14.47
CA LEU A 81 3.41 19.12 -13.75
C LEU A 81 2.42 17.99 -13.48
N TYR A 82 1.45 18.24 -12.60
CA TYR A 82 0.52 17.25 -12.08
C TYR A 82 -0.87 17.85 -11.93
N ILE A 83 -1.92 17.08 -12.26
CA ILE A 83 -3.32 17.41 -11.95
C ILE A 83 -3.68 16.71 -10.63
N PRO A 84 -3.62 17.39 -9.46
CA PRO A 84 -3.98 16.79 -8.18
C PRO A 84 -5.45 16.44 -8.05
N LEU A 85 -6.32 17.18 -8.74
CA LEU A 85 -7.75 17.02 -8.60
C LEU A 85 -8.47 17.56 -9.82
N LEU A 86 -9.34 16.76 -10.41
CA LEU A 86 -10.29 17.16 -11.45
C LEU A 86 -11.69 16.76 -11.00
N ASN A 87 -12.62 17.72 -11.00
CA ASN A 87 -14.00 17.47 -10.66
C ASN A 87 -14.95 18.24 -11.58
N VAL A 88 -16.05 17.61 -11.96
CA VAL A 88 -17.14 18.23 -12.72
C VAL A 88 -18.45 17.77 -12.12
N ARG A 89 -19.37 18.71 -11.94
CA ARG A 89 -20.69 18.43 -11.36
C ARG A 89 -21.43 17.36 -12.19
N PRO A 90 -22.05 16.34 -11.57
CA PRO A 90 -22.66 15.22 -12.29
C PRO A 90 -23.74 15.61 -13.31
N ASP A 91 -24.55 16.62 -13.02
CA ASP A 91 -25.60 17.16 -13.91
C ASP A 91 -25.04 17.93 -15.13
N TYR A 92 -23.71 18.11 -15.18
CA TYR A 92 -22.96 18.72 -16.27
C TYR A 92 -22.06 17.71 -17.01
N HIS A 93 -22.10 16.43 -16.64
CA HIS A 93 -21.40 15.38 -17.38
C HIS A 93 -21.93 15.27 -18.82
N GLY A 94 -21.07 14.81 -19.74
CA GLY A 94 -21.38 14.75 -21.17
C GLY A 94 -21.25 16.07 -21.93
N ARG A 95 -21.02 17.20 -21.24
CA ARG A 95 -20.87 18.54 -21.86
C ARG A 95 -19.43 18.95 -22.17
N LYS A 96 -18.49 18.00 -22.16
CA LYS A 96 -17.05 18.21 -22.44
C LYS A 96 -16.33 19.20 -21.49
N ILE A 97 -16.88 19.51 -20.31
CA ILE A 97 -16.23 20.43 -19.35
C ILE A 97 -14.92 19.87 -18.81
N GLY A 98 -14.88 18.59 -18.43
CA GLY A 98 -13.64 17.94 -18.00
C GLY A 98 -12.56 17.98 -19.09
N LYS A 99 -12.95 17.84 -20.36
CA LYS A 99 -12.03 18.03 -21.50
C LYS A 99 -11.47 19.44 -21.52
N LEU A 100 -12.32 20.46 -21.43
CA LEU A 100 -11.89 21.86 -21.45
C LEU A 100 -10.87 22.13 -20.33
N LEU A 101 -11.15 21.69 -19.10
CA LEU A 101 -10.27 21.87 -17.95
C LEU A 101 -8.91 21.17 -18.13
N VAL A 102 -8.90 19.92 -18.61
CA VAL A 102 -7.64 19.18 -18.86
C VAL A 102 -6.83 19.83 -19.99
N LEU A 103 -7.50 20.31 -21.04
CA LEU A 103 -6.81 21.01 -22.13
C LEU A 103 -6.22 22.34 -21.68
N GLU A 104 -6.87 23.05 -20.75
CA GLU A 104 -6.34 24.28 -20.17
C GLU A 104 -5.05 24.00 -19.37
N ALA A 105 -5.08 22.99 -18.49
CA ALA A 105 -3.91 22.56 -17.72
C ALA A 105 -2.76 22.09 -18.64
N LEU A 106 -3.08 21.35 -19.71
CA LEU A 106 -2.11 20.92 -20.71
C LEU A 106 -1.53 22.11 -21.49
N GLY A 107 -2.37 23.06 -21.88
CA GLY A 107 -1.95 24.30 -22.55
C GLY A 107 -0.98 25.09 -21.69
N LYS A 108 -1.28 25.23 -20.39
CA LYS A 108 -0.38 25.88 -19.43
C LYS A 108 0.94 25.13 -19.25
N THR A 109 0.90 23.81 -19.26
CA THR A 109 2.11 22.96 -19.21
C THR A 109 3.01 23.21 -20.43
N VAL A 110 2.41 23.30 -21.63
CA VAL A 110 3.13 23.65 -22.87
C VAL A 110 3.71 25.06 -22.79
N GLU A 111 2.92 26.05 -22.38
CA GLU A 111 3.32 27.46 -22.23
C GLU A 111 4.52 27.62 -21.29
N LEU A 112 4.50 26.92 -20.16
CA LEU A 112 5.58 26.94 -19.16
C LEU A 112 6.81 26.11 -19.58
N GLY A 113 6.78 25.44 -20.73
CA GLY A 113 7.91 24.66 -21.25
C GLY A 113 8.17 23.33 -20.54
N TRP A 114 7.24 22.84 -19.72
CA TRP A 114 7.38 21.55 -19.04
C TRP A 114 7.16 20.40 -20.04
N PRO A 115 7.95 19.32 -19.99
CA PRO A 115 7.87 18.26 -20.99
C PRO A 115 6.71 17.29 -20.74
N ARG A 116 6.12 17.27 -19.53
CA ARG A 116 5.16 16.26 -19.11
C ARG A 116 4.09 16.81 -18.15
N LEU A 117 2.89 16.24 -18.25
CA LEU A 117 1.77 16.43 -17.32
C LEU A 117 1.25 15.07 -16.83
N ASP A 118 1.21 14.86 -15.52
CA ASP A 118 0.83 13.58 -14.90
C ASP A 118 -0.47 13.70 -14.10
N LEU A 119 -1.14 12.58 -13.84
CA LEU A 119 -2.27 12.49 -12.90
C LEU A 119 -2.41 11.09 -12.31
N TYR A 120 -3.04 11.00 -11.13
CA TYR A 120 -3.51 9.74 -10.57
C TYR A 120 -5.02 9.61 -10.70
N THR A 121 -5.50 8.37 -10.83
CA THR A 121 -6.91 8.04 -10.68
C THR A 121 -7.06 6.64 -10.08
N TRP A 122 -8.21 5.99 -10.27
CA TRP A 122 -8.46 4.60 -9.89
C TRP A 122 -8.87 3.78 -11.12
N PRO A 123 -8.61 2.46 -11.12
CA PRO A 123 -8.88 1.61 -12.29
C PRO A 123 -10.35 1.65 -12.74
N GLY A 124 -11.28 1.73 -11.79
CA GLY A 124 -12.73 1.77 -12.01
C GLY A 124 -13.27 3.07 -12.60
N ASN A 125 -12.43 4.11 -12.81
CA ASN A 125 -12.85 5.40 -13.39
C ASN A 125 -13.08 5.33 -14.91
N THR A 126 -13.99 4.45 -15.33
CA THR A 126 -14.29 4.18 -16.74
C THR A 126 -14.85 5.37 -17.50
N LYS A 127 -15.33 6.41 -16.80
CA LYS A 127 -15.78 7.67 -17.41
C LYS A 127 -14.61 8.63 -17.70
N ALA A 128 -13.68 8.81 -16.75
CA ALA A 128 -12.60 9.79 -16.91
C ALA A 128 -11.36 9.22 -17.63
N VAL A 129 -11.04 7.93 -17.48
CA VAL A 129 -9.87 7.33 -18.16
C VAL A 129 -9.92 7.52 -19.68
N PRO A 130 -11.05 7.28 -20.39
CA PRO A 130 -11.13 7.57 -21.82
C PRO A 130 -10.90 9.04 -22.16
N LEU A 131 -11.39 9.95 -21.32
CA LEU A 131 -11.16 11.38 -21.47
C LEU A 131 -9.66 11.71 -21.37
N TYR A 132 -9.00 11.25 -20.30
CA TYR A 132 -7.57 11.47 -20.10
C TYR A 132 -6.75 10.91 -21.26
N LYS A 133 -7.01 9.66 -21.65
CA LYS A 133 -6.28 9.03 -22.75
C LYS A 133 -6.49 9.76 -24.07
N LYS A 134 -7.70 10.26 -24.37
CA LYS A 134 -7.95 11.06 -25.57
C LYS A 134 -7.25 12.43 -25.51
N CYS A 135 -7.00 12.98 -24.32
CA CYS A 135 -6.17 14.16 -24.12
C CYS A 135 -4.65 13.88 -24.17
N GLY A 136 -4.23 12.64 -24.46
CA GLY A 136 -2.82 12.27 -24.65
C GLY A 136 -2.22 11.43 -23.53
N PHE A 137 -2.93 11.17 -22.43
CA PHE A 137 -2.35 10.42 -21.32
C PHE A 137 -2.16 8.92 -21.64
N PHE A 138 -1.09 8.31 -21.13
CA PHE A 138 -0.85 6.87 -21.10
C PHE A 138 -0.97 6.35 -19.66
N TRP A 139 -1.71 5.26 -19.46
CA TRP A 139 -1.81 4.56 -18.18
C TRP A 139 -0.62 3.62 -18.03
N GLU A 140 0.22 3.86 -17.03
CA GLU A 140 1.36 3.00 -16.67
C GLU A 140 0.95 1.61 -16.16
N ASP A 141 1.59 0.54 -16.66
CA ASP A 141 1.40 -0.84 -16.18
C ASP A 141 2.18 -1.05 -14.86
N ARG A 142 1.48 -0.91 -13.73
CA ARG A 142 2.02 -1.09 -12.37
C ARG A 142 0.95 -1.54 -11.36
N ASP A 143 1.39 -2.21 -10.29
CA ASP A 143 0.50 -2.81 -9.28
C ASP A 143 0.10 -1.88 -8.13
N ASP A 144 0.90 -0.86 -7.87
CA ASP A 144 0.79 0.01 -6.69
C ASP A 144 -0.15 1.20 -6.87
N SER A 145 -0.44 1.61 -8.11
CA SER A 145 -1.19 2.83 -8.41
C SER A 145 -1.75 2.85 -9.84
N THR A 146 -2.74 3.70 -10.09
CA THR A 146 -3.18 4.06 -11.44
C THR A 146 -2.63 5.42 -11.82
N HIS A 147 -1.38 5.40 -12.29
CA HIS A 147 -0.63 6.58 -12.72
C HIS A 147 -0.75 6.79 -14.23
N LEU A 148 -1.07 8.01 -14.65
CA LEU A 148 -1.19 8.40 -16.05
C LEU A 148 -0.21 9.52 -16.39
N MET A 149 0.50 9.38 -17.52
CA MET A 149 1.49 10.36 -17.99
C MET A 149 1.15 10.91 -19.36
N ASN A 150 1.30 12.21 -19.56
CA ASN A 150 1.08 12.89 -20.83
C ASN A 150 2.35 13.55 -21.35
N PHE A 151 2.77 13.13 -22.53
CA PHE A 151 3.98 13.63 -23.21
C PHE A 151 3.70 14.58 -24.40
N ILE A 152 2.45 14.97 -24.63
CA ILE A 152 2.09 15.99 -25.64
C ILE A 152 2.86 17.31 -25.43
N PRO A 153 3.14 17.78 -24.20
CA PRO A 153 3.91 19.00 -24.01
C PRO A 153 5.32 18.93 -24.63
N ALA A 154 6.02 17.81 -24.44
CA ALA A 154 7.31 17.57 -25.10
C ALA A 154 7.21 17.56 -26.64
N VAL A 155 6.16 16.95 -27.19
CA VAL A 155 5.91 16.91 -28.64
C VAL A 155 5.75 18.33 -29.20
N LEU A 156 4.87 19.15 -28.60
CA LEU A 156 4.55 20.48 -29.10
C LEU A 156 5.69 21.50 -28.91
N ASN A 157 6.50 21.32 -27.86
CA ASN A 157 7.68 22.17 -27.62
C ASN A 157 8.91 21.77 -28.43
N THR A 158 8.90 20.64 -29.14
CA THR A 158 10.05 20.16 -29.93
C THR A 158 10.17 20.91 -31.27
N PRO A 159 11.28 21.65 -31.51
CA PRO A 159 11.46 22.42 -32.74
C PRO A 159 11.35 21.62 -34.04
N LEU A 160 11.88 20.38 -34.06
CA LEU A 160 11.82 19.49 -35.23
C LEU A 160 10.38 19.13 -35.65
N LEU A 161 9.43 19.14 -34.72
CA LEU A 161 8.04 18.74 -34.96
C LEU A 161 7.11 19.93 -35.27
N LYS A 162 7.54 21.18 -35.05
CA LYS A 162 6.70 22.37 -35.30
C LYS A 162 6.07 22.40 -36.70
N PRO A 163 6.78 22.12 -37.81
CA PRO A 163 6.19 22.17 -39.15
C PRO A 163 5.07 21.16 -39.38
N VAL A 164 5.09 20.05 -38.65
CA VAL A 164 4.05 19.02 -38.70
C VAL A 164 2.79 19.52 -37.99
N PHE A 165 2.94 20.08 -36.78
CA PHE A 165 1.82 20.56 -35.96
C PHE A 165 1.30 21.95 -36.34
N GLU A 166 1.91 22.61 -37.33
CA GLU A 166 1.28 23.72 -38.06
C GLU A 166 0.16 23.22 -38.99
N LYS A 167 0.22 21.95 -39.41
CA LYS A 167 -0.78 21.30 -40.29
C LYS A 167 -1.71 20.38 -39.52
N LEU A 168 -1.19 19.65 -38.52
CA LEU A 168 -1.96 18.71 -37.71
C LEU A 168 -2.46 19.35 -36.42
N ASP A 169 -3.75 19.19 -36.12
CA ASP A 169 -4.26 19.41 -34.76
C ASP A 169 -3.99 18.15 -33.93
N TRP A 170 -3.12 18.26 -32.91
CA TRP A 170 -2.65 17.12 -32.12
C TRP A 170 -3.78 16.36 -31.41
N TYR A 171 -4.93 16.99 -31.13
CA TYR A 171 -6.03 16.36 -30.41
C TYR A 171 -6.98 15.62 -31.36
N SER A 172 -7.43 16.29 -32.41
CA SER A 172 -8.45 15.81 -33.34
C SER A 172 -7.87 14.86 -34.40
N SER A 173 -6.65 15.10 -34.86
CA SER A 173 -5.96 14.26 -35.86
C SER A 173 -5.35 12.98 -35.26
N SER A 174 -5.46 12.77 -33.93
CA SER A 174 -4.91 11.58 -33.29
C SER A 174 -5.74 10.34 -33.61
N SER A 175 -5.09 9.33 -34.19
CA SER A 175 -5.66 8.02 -34.59
C SER A 175 -5.58 6.95 -33.49
N ARG A 176 -5.02 7.28 -32.32
CA ARG A 176 -4.82 6.35 -31.21
C ARG A 176 -6.13 5.71 -30.74
N LYS A 177 -6.14 4.38 -30.63
CA LYS A 177 -7.23 3.61 -30.02
C LYS A 177 -7.26 3.84 -28.50
N ILE A 178 -8.44 4.18 -27.97
CA ILE A 178 -8.64 4.43 -26.53
C ILE A 178 -9.26 3.19 -25.87
N GLU A 179 -8.49 2.54 -24.99
CA GLU A 179 -8.93 1.39 -24.20
C GLU A 179 -8.73 1.64 -22.70
N VAL A 180 -9.60 1.13 -21.83
CA VAL A 180 -9.55 1.33 -20.37
C VAL A 180 -8.75 0.21 -19.69
N LYS A 181 -7.45 0.19 -19.97
CA LYS A 181 -6.43 -0.73 -19.41
C LYS A 181 -5.05 -0.06 -19.46
N PRO A 182 -4.01 -0.57 -18.79
CA PRO A 182 -2.65 -0.06 -18.97
C PRO A 182 -2.20 -0.03 -20.44
N ASP A 183 -1.45 1.01 -20.82
CA ASP A 183 -0.88 1.20 -22.16
C ASP A 183 0.57 0.71 -22.21
N GLY A 184 1.11 0.60 -23.43
CA GLY A 184 2.53 0.36 -23.68
C GLY A 184 2.80 -0.92 -24.46
N LYS A 185 3.85 -0.89 -25.28
CA LYS A 185 4.39 -2.05 -26.00
C LYS A 185 5.72 -2.44 -25.36
N ASN A 186 5.86 -3.72 -24.99
CA ASN A 186 7.10 -4.22 -24.41
C ASN A 186 8.02 -4.79 -25.48
N GLU A 187 9.27 -4.32 -25.53
CA GLU A 187 10.29 -4.75 -26.48
C GLU A 187 11.67 -4.64 -25.82
N ASN A 188 12.47 -5.71 -25.84
CA ASN A 188 13.82 -5.74 -25.23
C ASN A 188 13.89 -5.26 -23.76
N GLY A 189 12.79 -5.44 -23.00
CA GLY A 189 12.65 -4.99 -21.62
C GLY A 189 12.29 -3.51 -21.45
N PHE A 190 12.16 -2.76 -22.53
CA PHE A 190 11.60 -1.40 -22.55
C PHE A 190 10.08 -1.46 -22.68
N THR A 191 9.42 -0.41 -22.20
CA THR A 191 8.00 -0.15 -22.47
C THR A 191 7.90 1.14 -23.28
N TYR A 192 7.28 1.06 -24.45
CA TYR A 192 7.12 2.19 -25.36
C TYR A 192 5.67 2.66 -25.48
N TYR A 193 5.49 3.98 -25.54
CA TYR A 193 4.20 4.64 -25.75
C TYR A 193 4.19 5.32 -27.12
N ASP A 194 3.24 4.94 -27.98
CA ASP A 194 3.10 5.50 -29.33
C ASP A 194 2.02 6.60 -29.37
N TYR A 195 2.37 7.75 -29.93
CA TYR A 195 1.42 8.68 -30.53
C TYR A 195 1.45 8.57 -32.04
N GLU A 196 0.27 8.59 -32.65
CA GLU A 196 0.08 8.57 -34.09
C GLU A 196 -0.97 9.63 -34.46
N TRP A 197 -0.68 10.39 -35.51
CA TRP A 197 -1.55 11.42 -36.06
C TRP A 197 -1.59 11.33 -37.59
N GLU A 198 -2.77 11.57 -38.14
CA GLU A 198 -3.01 11.56 -39.57
C GLU A 198 -4.13 12.55 -39.90
N ASP A 199 -3.87 13.48 -40.83
CA ASP A 199 -4.88 14.35 -41.44
C ASP A 199 -4.44 14.76 -42.84
N GLU A 200 -5.38 14.76 -43.79
CA GLU A 200 -5.23 15.14 -45.21
C GLU A 200 -3.79 15.13 -45.77
N GLY A 201 -3.16 13.96 -45.84
CA GLY A 201 -1.85 13.77 -46.48
C GLY A 201 -0.63 14.19 -45.64
N THR A 202 -0.81 14.43 -44.34
CA THR A 202 0.27 14.59 -43.36
C THR A 202 0.15 13.50 -42.29
N HIS A 203 1.25 12.79 -42.03
CA HIS A 203 1.34 11.76 -40.99
C HIS A 203 2.53 12.04 -40.06
N ALA A 204 2.31 11.78 -38.78
CA ALA A 204 3.40 11.73 -37.80
C ALA A 204 3.19 10.64 -36.77
N ARG A 205 4.30 10.03 -36.36
CA ARG A 205 4.37 9.07 -35.27
C ARG A 205 5.54 9.43 -34.36
N VAL A 206 5.26 9.52 -33.07
CA VAL A 206 6.27 9.79 -32.04
C VAL A 206 6.15 8.74 -30.96
N GLN A 207 7.28 8.16 -30.57
CA GLN A 207 7.33 7.13 -29.55
C GLN A 207 8.15 7.58 -28.34
N PHE A 208 7.60 7.40 -27.14
CA PHE A 208 8.27 7.66 -25.86
C PHE A 208 8.68 6.36 -25.18
N GLU A 209 9.83 6.36 -24.52
CA GLU A 209 10.24 5.28 -23.62
C GLU A 209 9.86 5.60 -22.18
N ARG A 210 9.26 4.61 -21.49
CA ARG A 210 8.59 4.79 -20.19
C ARG A 210 9.54 5.22 -19.07
N SER A 211 10.72 4.65 -18.94
CA SER A 211 11.58 4.84 -17.76
C SER A 211 12.38 6.14 -17.80
N GLY A 212 12.85 6.54 -18.98
CA GLY A 212 13.58 7.78 -19.23
C GLY A 212 12.67 8.97 -19.51
N ARG A 213 11.35 8.72 -19.66
CA ARG A 213 10.31 9.74 -19.89
C ARG A 213 10.58 10.58 -21.14
N GLY A 214 11.19 9.99 -22.16
CA GLY A 214 11.76 10.71 -23.31
C GLY A 214 11.41 10.12 -24.66
N MET A 215 11.48 10.94 -25.71
CA MET A 215 11.21 10.53 -27.09
C MET A 215 12.34 9.62 -27.59
N ARG A 216 12.02 8.44 -28.11
CA ARG A 216 13.02 7.55 -28.72
C ARG A 216 12.88 7.43 -30.24
N LEU A 217 11.72 7.80 -30.80
CA LEU A 217 11.46 7.75 -32.24
C LEU A 217 10.59 8.92 -32.66
N ILE A 218 10.95 9.52 -33.79
CA ILE A 218 10.15 10.49 -34.54
C ILE A 218 10.07 10.01 -35.99
N GLU A 219 8.86 9.86 -36.50
CA GLU A 219 8.57 9.46 -37.86
C GLU A 219 7.58 10.43 -38.48
N THR A 220 7.91 10.93 -39.67
CA THR A 220 7.08 11.83 -40.48
C THR A 220 7.03 11.30 -41.92
N ASP A 221 6.33 12.02 -42.80
CA ASP A 221 6.39 11.76 -44.24
C ASP A 221 7.78 12.02 -44.84
N GLU A 222 8.61 12.84 -44.20
CA GLU A 222 9.93 13.23 -44.71
C GLU A 222 11.07 12.32 -44.22
N PHE A 223 10.96 11.79 -42.99
CA PHE A 223 12.02 10.99 -42.38
C PHE A 223 11.54 10.08 -41.24
N LEU A 224 12.40 9.15 -40.84
CA LEU A 224 12.36 8.42 -39.56
C LEU A 224 13.68 8.66 -38.84
N ALA A 225 13.64 9.01 -37.56
CA ALA A 225 14.77 9.08 -36.65
C ALA A 225 14.48 8.24 -35.41
N GLU A 226 15.33 7.27 -35.11
CA GLU A 226 15.09 6.25 -34.09
C GLU A 226 16.37 5.96 -33.31
N LEU A 227 16.31 6.08 -31.99
CA LEU A 227 17.37 5.65 -31.09
C LEU A 227 17.12 4.20 -30.65
N VAL A 228 18.10 3.33 -30.84
CA VAL A 228 17.96 1.87 -30.66
C VAL A 228 19.00 1.35 -29.66
N LEU A 229 18.54 0.53 -28.72
CA LEU A 229 19.36 -0.20 -27.76
C LEU A 229 18.86 -1.64 -27.59
N ASN A 230 19.77 -2.60 -27.47
CA ASN A 230 19.45 -4.03 -27.48
C ASN A 230 18.74 -4.54 -26.21
N ARG A 231 18.81 -3.80 -25.10
CA ARG A 231 18.25 -4.21 -23.80
C ARG A 231 18.13 -3.02 -22.86
N HIS A 232 17.09 -3.03 -22.03
CA HIS A 232 16.84 -2.00 -21.02
C HIS A 232 17.71 -2.16 -19.76
N GLN A 233 17.87 -3.40 -19.29
CA GLN A 233 18.70 -3.73 -18.11
C GLN A 233 20.16 -3.88 -18.53
N LEU A 234 21.04 -3.09 -17.93
CA LEU A 234 22.46 -3.01 -18.29
C LEU A 234 23.34 -3.27 -17.07
N ILE A 235 24.50 -3.88 -17.30
CA ILE A 235 25.44 -4.20 -16.22
C ILE A 235 26.43 -3.05 -16.04
N GLU A 236 26.57 -2.59 -14.79
CA GLU A 236 27.51 -1.52 -14.42
C GLU A 236 28.95 -1.87 -14.79
N GLY A 237 29.75 -0.85 -15.14
CA GLY A 237 31.15 -1.02 -15.51
C GLY A 237 31.37 -1.65 -16.90
N ARG A 238 30.30 -1.91 -17.66
CA ARG A 238 30.39 -2.37 -19.05
C ARG A 238 30.05 -1.27 -20.05
N LYS A 239 30.64 -1.40 -21.23
CA LYS A 239 30.28 -0.61 -22.41
C LYS A 239 29.18 -1.30 -23.18
N GLU A 240 28.21 -0.52 -23.64
CA GLU A 240 27.06 -1.01 -24.39
C GLU A 240 26.94 -0.25 -25.71
N SER A 241 26.57 -0.94 -26.79
CA SER A 241 26.41 -0.32 -28.11
C SER A 241 25.04 0.32 -28.25
N ILE A 242 24.98 1.57 -28.66
CA ILE A 242 23.76 2.29 -29.03
C ILE A 242 23.82 2.67 -30.51
N SER A 243 22.69 2.77 -31.18
CA SER A 243 22.65 3.25 -32.57
C SER A 243 21.53 4.26 -32.80
N LEU A 244 21.84 5.31 -33.55
CA LEU A 244 20.86 6.24 -34.11
C LEU A 244 20.61 5.86 -35.57
N ARG A 245 19.39 5.44 -35.86
CA ARG A 245 18.93 5.08 -37.20
C ARG A 245 18.15 6.24 -37.81
N ILE A 246 18.52 6.62 -39.04
CA ILE A 246 17.85 7.69 -39.79
C ILE A 246 17.49 7.17 -41.17
N VAL A 247 16.23 7.33 -41.56
CA VAL A 247 15.73 6.97 -42.90
C VAL A 247 15.12 8.21 -43.56
N ASN A 248 15.60 8.56 -44.74
CA ASN A 248 15.05 9.60 -45.59
C ASN A 248 13.90 9.05 -46.42
N LYS A 249 12.73 9.71 -46.33
CA LYS A 249 11.52 9.37 -47.08
C LYS A 249 11.11 10.44 -48.09
N SER A 250 11.66 11.65 -47.98
CA SER A 250 11.29 12.80 -48.80
C SER A 250 11.89 12.77 -50.23
N GLY A 251 12.93 11.97 -50.45
CA GLY A 251 13.72 11.99 -51.69
C GLY A 251 14.69 13.18 -51.83
N ASN A 252 14.64 14.16 -50.92
CA ASN A 252 15.57 15.29 -50.84
C ASN A 252 16.66 15.01 -49.79
N PRO A 253 17.94 15.36 -50.00
CA PRO A 253 18.99 15.11 -49.02
C PRO A 253 18.71 15.77 -47.65
N LEU A 254 18.86 15.02 -46.56
CA LEU A 254 18.68 15.52 -45.19
C LEU A 254 20.03 15.87 -44.56
N ALA A 255 20.22 17.11 -44.13
CA ALA A 255 21.39 17.51 -43.35
C ALA A 255 21.18 17.10 -41.88
N VAL A 256 22.04 16.21 -41.37
CA VAL A 256 21.93 15.61 -40.04
C VAL A 256 23.15 15.98 -39.21
N GLU A 257 22.92 16.48 -38.00
CA GLU A 257 23.91 16.60 -36.94
C GLU A 257 23.41 15.88 -35.70
N ALA A 258 24.24 15.04 -35.10
CA ALA A 258 23.91 14.30 -33.88
C ALA A 258 25.06 14.35 -32.89
N ALA A 259 24.76 14.59 -31.62
CA ALA A 259 25.72 14.58 -30.53
C ALA A 259 25.14 13.88 -29.30
N GLY A 260 25.84 12.86 -28.82
CA GLY A 260 25.53 12.21 -27.54
C GLY A 260 25.70 13.18 -26.38
N LYS A 261 24.81 13.09 -25.40
CA LYS A 261 24.83 13.90 -24.19
C LYS A 261 24.92 12.98 -22.97
N ASP A 262 25.78 13.37 -22.04
CA ASP A 262 25.93 12.66 -20.78
C ASP A 262 24.71 12.90 -19.88
N SER A 263 24.22 11.83 -19.26
CA SER A 263 23.04 11.87 -18.38
C SER A 263 23.38 11.15 -17.07
N GLY A 264 23.69 11.93 -16.03
CA GLY A 264 24.12 11.42 -14.72
C GLY A 264 25.31 10.47 -14.81
N ARG A 265 25.07 9.18 -14.53
CA ARG A 265 26.06 8.10 -14.53
C ARG A 265 26.29 7.43 -15.89
N VAL A 266 25.60 7.88 -16.94
CA VAL A 266 25.71 7.34 -18.30
C VAL A 266 26.49 8.34 -19.16
N LYS A 267 27.58 7.86 -19.76
CA LYS A 267 28.38 8.62 -20.72
C LYS A 267 28.07 8.16 -22.14
N CYS A 268 27.66 9.07 -23.00
CA CYS A 268 27.23 8.75 -24.37
C CYS A 268 28.24 9.27 -25.40
N SER A 269 28.98 8.35 -26.03
CA SER A 269 29.91 8.67 -27.12
C SER A 269 29.25 8.37 -28.46
N LEU A 270 28.61 9.38 -29.05
CA LEU A 270 28.04 9.37 -30.39
C LEU A 270 28.20 10.76 -30.99
N THR A 271 28.74 10.87 -32.21
CA THR A 271 28.82 12.15 -32.92
C THR A 271 28.75 11.91 -34.41
N ALA A 272 27.93 12.68 -35.10
CA ALA A 272 27.80 12.59 -36.55
C ALA A 272 27.44 13.95 -37.16
N SER A 273 27.98 14.22 -38.33
CA SER A 273 27.58 15.33 -39.20
C SER A 273 27.66 14.82 -40.63
N LEU A 274 26.51 14.58 -41.26
CA LEU A 274 26.43 13.98 -42.58
C LEU A 274 25.15 14.38 -43.33
N VAL A 275 25.09 14.02 -44.61
CA VAL A 275 23.91 14.17 -45.45
C VAL A 275 23.33 12.79 -45.73
N VAL A 276 22.07 12.57 -45.34
CA VAL A 276 21.37 11.28 -45.48
C VAL A 276 20.47 11.32 -46.72
N SER A 277 20.73 10.43 -47.68
CA SER A 277 19.93 10.31 -48.92
C SER A 277 19.01 9.08 -48.95
N GLY A 278 19.33 8.05 -48.15
CA GLY A 278 18.54 6.84 -47.99
C GLY A 278 18.42 6.46 -46.52
N GLU A 279 19.05 5.37 -46.10
CA GLU A 279 19.11 4.94 -44.70
C GLU A 279 20.55 4.99 -44.19
N GLU A 280 20.73 5.52 -42.98
CA GLU A 280 22.03 5.58 -42.30
C GLU A 280 21.87 5.13 -40.85
N VAL A 281 22.85 4.38 -40.35
CA VAL A 281 22.90 3.90 -38.96
C VAL A 281 24.20 4.38 -38.33
N ILE A 282 24.08 5.31 -37.40
CA ILE A 282 25.20 5.91 -36.68
C ILE A 282 25.41 5.12 -35.39
N ALA A 283 26.54 4.43 -35.28
CA ALA A 283 26.90 3.71 -34.06
C ALA A 283 27.49 4.63 -32.99
N GLY A 284 27.17 4.35 -31.74
CA GLY A 284 27.71 4.98 -30.55
C GLY A 284 27.98 3.98 -29.43
N VAL A 285 28.61 4.45 -28.36
CA VAL A 285 28.94 3.63 -27.20
C VAL A 285 28.47 4.34 -25.93
N LEU A 286 27.82 3.57 -25.06
CA LEU A 286 27.46 3.98 -23.71
C LEU A 286 28.48 3.41 -22.73
N ASP A 287 28.97 4.24 -21.81
CA ASP A 287 29.76 3.83 -20.65
C ASP A 287 28.95 4.10 -19.37
N ILE A 288 28.67 3.04 -18.61
CA ILE A 288 27.73 3.04 -17.51
C ILE A 288 28.51 2.92 -16.20
N ARG A 289 28.67 4.05 -15.52
CA ARG A 289 29.40 4.11 -14.25
C ARG A 289 28.56 3.55 -13.12
N GLU A 290 29.21 3.10 -12.06
CA GLU A 290 28.55 2.73 -10.80
C GLU A 290 27.78 3.91 -10.20
N GLY A 291 26.70 3.61 -9.46
CA GLY A 291 25.89 4.63 -8.81
C GLY A 291 24.68 4.03 -8.10
N GLU A 292 23.81 4.90 -7.59
CA GLU A 292 22.54 4.49 -7.01
C GLU A 292 21.69 3.73 -8.04
N ALA A 293 20.98 2.70 -7.58
CA ALA A 293 20.04 1.95 -8.39
C ALA A 293 18.85 2.86 -8.79
N PRO A 294 18.37 2.81 -10.05
CA PRO A 294 17.23 3.62 -10.46
C PRO A 294 15.94 3.23 -9.70
N ASP A 295 15.22 4.24 -9.23
CA ASP A 295 13.90 4.09 -8.60
C ASP A 295 12.80 4.16 -9.67
N SER A 296 11.86 3.20 -9.64
CA SER A 296 10.72 3.12 -10.57
C SER A 296 9.78 4.33 -10.59
N TRP A 297 9.81 5.17 -9.55
CA TRP A 297 9.02 6.39 -9.44
C TRP A 297 9.71 7.60 -10.05
N LYS A 298 11.03 7.53 -10.28
CA LYS A 298 11.84 8.64 -10.79
C LYS A 298 12.28 8.41 -12.23
N THR A 299 12.62 9.49 -12.91
CA THR A 299 13.24 9.42 -14.24
C THR A 299 14.57 8.69 -14.14
N HIS A 300 14.72 7.62 -14.93
CA HIS A 300 15.94 6.83 -14.95
C HIS A 300 17.11 7.59 -15.61
N PRO A 301 18.36 7.28 -15.25
CA PRO A 301 19.51 7.72 -16.05
C PRO A 301 19.35 7.21 -17.48
N SER A 302 19.79 7.98 -18.47
CA SER A 302 19.37 7.74 -19.86
C SER A 302 20.51 7.86 -20.87
N ALA A 303 20.33 7.25 -22.03
CA ALA A 303 21.11 7.58 -23.21
C ALA A 303 20.41 8.73 -23.95
N GLU A 304 21.07 9.88 -24.03
CA GLU A 304 20.57 11.09 -24.69
C GLU A 304 21.38 11.40 -25.94
N VAL A 305 20.70 11.74 -27.03
CA VAL A 305 21.29 12.22 -28.28
C VAL A 305 20.54 13.47 -28.73
N GLU A 306 21.24 14.59 -28.75
CA GLU A 306 20.75 15.82 -29.40
C GLU A 306 20.90 15.67 -30.90
N LEU A 307 19.79 15.80 -31.62
CA LEU A 307 19.69 15.60 -33.06
C LEU A 307 19.17 16.88 -33.72
N SER A 308 19.79 17.28 -34.83
CA SER A 308 19.32 18.35 -35.70
C SER A 308 19.14 17.79 -37.11
N ILE A 309 17.97 17.99 -37.70
CA ILE A 309 17.68 17.67 -39.10
C ILE A 309 17.28 18.96 -39.80
N ASN A 310 18.02 19.32 -40.86
CA ASN A 310 17.83 20.55 -41.62
C ASN A 310 17.79 21.81 -40.74
N GLY A 311 18.60 21.85 -39.67
CA GLY A 311 18.70 22.97 -38.74
C GLY A 311 17.63 23.03 -37.65
N ARG A 312 16.72 22.04 -37.56
CA ARG A 312 15.72 21.95 -36.48
C ARG A 312 16.10 20.85 -35.50
N SER A 313 16.11 21.17 -34.21
CA SER A 313 16.58 20.27 -33.16
C SER A 313 15.47 19.44 -32.47
N CYS A 314 15.87 18.29 -31.95
CA CYS A 314 15.14 17.48 -30.99
C CYS A 314 16.13 16.70 -30.10
N SER A 315 15.68 16.27 -28.93
CA SER A 315 16.44 15.37 -28.05
C SER A 315 15.81 13.98 -28.07
N LEU A 316 16.58 12.97 -28.46
CA LEU A 316 16.19 11.56 -28.39
C LEU A 316 16.78 10.94 -27.12
N LYS A 317 15.95 10.20 -26.37
CA LYS A 317 16.26 9.71 -25.03
C LYS A 317 15.69 8.31 -24.81
N LEU A 318 16.53 7.41 -24.27
CA LEU A 318 16.15 6.09 -23.77
C LEU A 318 16.55 5.96 -22.30
N GLY A 319 15.61 5.72 -21.40
CA GLY A 319 15.90 5.43 -19.99
C GLY A 319 16.55 4.07 -19.84
N LEU A 320 17.57 3.98 -18.99
CA LEU A 320 18.35 2.77 -18.77
C LEU A 320 18.10 2.27 -17.35
N HIS A 321 18.22 0.97 -17.14
CA HIS A 321 18.19 0.39 -15.80
C HIS A 321 19.53 -0.27 -15.46
N PRO A 322 20.58 0.51 -15.12
CA PRO A 322 21.84 -0.04 -14.65
C PRO A 322 21.69 -0.88 -13.38
N LYS A 323 22.33 -2.04 -13.36
CA LYS A 323 22.34 -2.98 -12.24
C LYS A 323 23.69 -3.62 -12.04
N LYS A 324 24.01 -3.94 -10.80
CA LYS A 324 25.13 -4.84 -10.48
C LYS A 324 24.89 -6.24 -11.06
N PRO A 325 25.96 -7.03 -11.34
CA PRO A 325 25.84 -8.39 -11.85
C PRO A 325 24.96 -9.32 -11.00
N ALA A 326 24.88 -9.08 -9.69
CA ALA A 326 23.90 -9.68 -8.80
C ALA A 326 23.37 -8.67 -7.78
N ASP A 327 22.13 -8.88 -7.35
CA ASP A 327 21.55 -8.20 -6.18
C ASP A 327 21.79 -9.09 -4.95
N VAL A 328 22.29 -8.51 -3.85
CA VAL A 328 22.50 -9.20 -2.56
C VAL A 328 21.94 -8.33 -1.45
N THR A 329 20.99 -8.84 -0.69
CA THR A 329 20.44 -8.17 0.51
C THR A 329 20.59 -9.06 1.72
N ALA A 330 20.82 -8.48 2.90
CA ALA A 330 20.89 -9.21 4.16
C ALA A 330 19.95 -8.57 5.19
N SER A 331 19.24 -9.40 5.95
CA SER A 331 18.32 -8.96 7.01
C SER A 331 18.33 -9.93 8.18
N LEU A 332 18.26 -9.40 9.40
CA LEU A 332 18.05 -10.20 10.59
C LEU A 332 16.61 -10.74 10.61
N LEU A 333 16.44 -12.03 10.94
CA LEU A 333 15.11 -12.56 11.22
C LEU A 333 14.72 -12.35 12.67
N GLY A 334 13.59 -11.67 12.87
CA GLY A 334 13.04 -11.36 14.18
C GLY A 334 13.28 -9.92 14.62
N HIS A 335 12.51 -9.53 15.64
CA HIS A 335 12.42 -8.14 16.10
C HIS A 335 13.52 -7.71 17.08
N LEU A 336 14.01 -8.66 17.88
CA LEU A 336 15.03 -8.45 18.90
C LEU A 336 16.18 -9.42 18.70
N SER A 337 17.37 -8.97 19.09
CA SER A 337 18.59 -9.75 19.13
C SER A 337 19.11 -9.82 20.58
N TYR A 338 19.72 -10.94 20.94
CA TYR A 338 20.17 -11.18 22.30
C TYR A 338 21.68 -11.42 22.34
N GLN A 339 22.39 -10.62 23.13
CA GLN A 339 23.84 -10.72 23.25
C GLN A 339 24.27 -12.10 23.73
N GLY A 340 25.28 -12.69 23.09
CA GLY A 340 25.80 -14.03 23.37
C GLY A 340 24.87 -15.17 22.91
N LYS A 341 23.82 -14.87 22.14
CA LYS A 341 22.94 -15.87 21.53
C LYS A 341 23.13 -15.90 20.02
N GLN A 342 22.78 -17.05 19.45
CA GLN A 342 22.67 -17.19 18.00
C GLN A 342 21.44 -16.44 17.51
N ALA A 343 21.61 -15.76 16.38
CA ALA A 343 20.56 -15.16 15.59
C ALA A 343 20.67 -15.69 14.15
N GLU A 344 19.60 -15.56 13.37
CA GLU A 344 19.61 -16.00 11.98
C GLU A 344 19.56 -14.79 11.04
N VAL A 345 20.49 -14.75 10.08
CA VAL A 345 20.56 -13.75 9.03
C VAL A 345 20.09 -14.36 7.72
N ALA A 346 19.08 -13.76 7.11
CA ALA A 346 18.62 -14.12 5.78
C ALA A 346 19.40 -13.32 4.73
N PHE A 347 19.96 -14.01 3.75
CA PHE A 347 20.59 -13.46 2.55
C PHE A 347 19.72 -13.78 1.34
N GLU A 348 19.30 -12.76 0.59
CA GLU A 348 18.64 -12.93 -0.70
C GLU A 348 19.62 -12.55 -1.81
N VAL A 349 19.87 -13.48 -2.74
CA VAL A 349 20.81 -13.33 -3.85
C VAL A 349 20.09 -13.53 -5.16
N LYS A 350 20.22 -12.59 -6.09
CA LYS A 350 19.59 -12.64 -7.43
C LYS A 350 20.62 -12.44 -8.53
N ASN A 351 20.58 -13.31 -9.54
CA ASN A 351 21.39 -13.17 -10.76
C ASN A 351 20.75 -12.17 -11.74
N ASN A 352 21.48 -11.11 -12.10
CA ASN A 352 21.05 -10.14 -13.11
C ASN A 352 21.67 -10.40 -14.50
N LEU A 353 22.54 -11.40 -14.64
CA LEU A 353 23.17 -11.77 -15.91
C LEU A 353 22.27 -12.71 -16.74
N PRO A 354 22.36 -12.64 -18.08
CA PRO A 354 21.58 -13.48 -19.00
C PRO A 354 22.21 -14.88 -19.21
N GLU A 355 22.97 -15.37 -18.23
CA GLU A 355 23.66 -16.66 -18.26
C GLU A 355 23.69 -17.28 -16.86
N ASP A 356 23.93 -18.59 -16.79
CA ASP A 356 24.14 -19.29 -15.52
C ASP A 356 25.43 -18.78 -14.87
N VAL A 357 25.41 -18.56 -13.57
CA VAL A 357 26.53 -18.02 -12.78
C VAL A 357 26.75 -18.84 -11.51
N ASN A 358 28.02 -19.02 -11.17
CA ASN A 358 28.43 -19.39 -9.83
C ASN A 358 28.75 -18.11 -9.05
N VAL A 359 28.16 -17.94 -7.87
CA VAL A 359 28.32 -16.77 -6.99
C VAL A 359 29.02 -17.19 -5.71
N GLU A 360 30.11 -16.50 -5.39
CA GLU A 360 30.85 -16.60 -4.13
C GLU A 360 30.68 -15.28 -3.36
N ILE A 361 30.16 -15.34 -2.13
CA ILE A 361 29.99 -14.19 -1.24
C ILE A 361 30.80 -14.42 0.02
N ARG A 362 31.78 -13.56 0.30
CA ARG A 362 32.54 -13.56 1.55
C ARG A 362 31.93 -12.58 2.55
N ILE A 363 31.70 -13.08 3.75
CA ILE A 363 31.05 -12.36 4.85
C ILE A 363 32.10 -12.07 5.93
N PRO A 364 32.54 -10.80 6.07
CA PRO A 364 33.49 -10.44 7.12
C PRO A 364 32.80 -10.47 8.50
N GLU A 365 33.58 -10.77 9.55
CA GLU A 365 33.16 -10.60 10.94
C GLU A 365 33.14 -9.11 11.31
N THR A 366 32.24 -8.72 12.21
CA THR A 366 32.21 -7.37 12.79
C THR A 366 32.26 -7.46 14.32
N GLU A 367 32.43 -6.32 15.00
CA GLU A 367 32.34 -6.27 16.47
C GLU A 367 30.94 -6.62 17.00
N ASN A 368 29.91 -6.53 16.16
CA ASN A 368 28.52 -6.72 16.50
C ASN A 368 28.05 -8.16 16.23
N LEU A 369 28.51 -8.75 15.14
CA LEU A 369 27.99 -10.00 14.60
C LEU A 369 29.12 -10.89 14.04
N ILE A 370 29.17 -12.13 14.51
CA ILE A 370 30.11 -13.14 14.02
C ILE A 370 29.33 -14.24 13.31
N PRO A 371 29.37 -14.32 11.97
CA PRO A 371 28.70 -15.39 11.25
C PRO A 371 29.40 -16.73 11.49
N GLU A 372 28.63 -17.82 11.62
CA GLU A 372 29.19 -19.17 11.75
C GLU A 372 29.91 -19.61 10.46
N TYR A 373 29.35 -19.20 9.31
CA TYR A 373 29.90 -19.44 7.98
C TYR A 373 30.36 -18.13 7.35
N LYS A 374 31.61 -18.08 6.88
CA LYS A 374 32.22 -16.87 6.30
C LYS A 374 32.04 -16.76 4.79
N GLU A 375 31.44 -17.76 4.17
CA GLU A 375 31.36 -17.87 2.73
C GLU A 375 30.02 -18.52 2.32
N ILE A 376 29.43 -18.00 1.25
CA ILE A 376 28.26 -18.55 0.58
C ILE A 376 28.65 -18.84 -0.86
N ILE A 377 28.41 -20.07 -1.33
CA ILE A 377 28.63 -20.47 -2.73
C ILE A 377 27.32 -21.01 -3.31
N LEU A 378 26.91 -20.47 -4.46
CA LEU A 378 25.61 -20.76 -5.08
C LEU A 378 25.72 -20.82 -6.58
N ASP A 379 24.96 -21.71 -7.20
CA ASP A 379 24.68 -21.65 -8.64
C ASP A 379 23.31 -21.03 -8.89
N LEU A 380 23.25 -20.05 -9.79
CA LEU A 380 22.04 -19.32 -10.17
C LEU A 380 21.88 -19.27 -11.69
N LYS A 381 20.71 -19.66 -12.17
CA LYS A 381 20.25 -19.47 -13.56
C LYS A 381 19.97 -17.98 -13.86
N PRO A 382 19.84 -17.58 -15.14
CA PRO A 382 19.44 -16.23 -15.50
C PRO A 382 18.17 -15.80 -14.77
N LYS A 383 18.19 -14.61 -14.15
CA LYS A 383 17.09 -14.02 -13.37
C LYS A 383 16.68 -14.81 -12.11
N GLU A 384 17.34 -15.93 -11.78
CA GLU A 384 17.02 -16.73 -10.59
C GLU A 384 17.39 -15.96 -9.33
N ARG A 385 16.59 -16.16 -8.28
CA ARG A 385 16.79 -15.63 -6.95
C ARG A 385 16.77 -16.80 -5.95
N LYS A 386 17.60 -16.74 -4.92
CA LYS A 386 17.60 -17.68 -3.79
C LYS A 386 17.74 -16.94 -2.47
N SER A 387 17.05 -17.44 -1.45
CA SER A 387 17.20 -17.00 -0.06
C SER A 387 17.93 -18.06 0.75
N ILE A 388 18.89 -17.65 1.58
CA ILE A 388 19.74 -18.51 2.40
C ILE A 388 19.73 -17.98 3.82
N PHE A 389 19.70 -18.87 4.80
CA PHE A 389 19.62 -18.51 6.22
C PHE A 389 20.88 -19.01 6.91
N LEU A 390 21.63 -18.09 7.52
CA LEU A 390 22.88 -18.41 8.21
C LEU A 390 22.79 -18.03 9.70
N PRO A 391 23.19 -18.93 10.61
CA PRO A 391 23.36 -18.60 12.01
C PRO A 391 24.56 -17.66 12.22
N ALA A 392 24.39 -16.70 13.13
CA ALA A 392 25.41 -15.75 13.52
C ALA A 392 25.30 -15.40 15.01
N GLU A 393 26.43 -15.32 15.69
CA GLU A 393 26.48 -14.96 17.11
C GLU A 393 26.43 -13.42 17.27
N VAL A 394 25.46 -12.94 18.06
CA VAL A 394 25.32 -11.52 18.38
C VAL A 394 26.28 -11.17 19.52
N LYS A 395 27.37 -10.45 19.22
CA LYS A 395 28.37 -10.02 20.21
C LYS A 395 28.00 -8.73 20.91
N LYS A 396 27.35 -7.80 20.20
CA LYS A 396 27.00 -6.47 20.71
C LYS A 396 25.85 -5.88 19.89
N HIS A 397 24.87 -5.26 20.56
CA HIS A 397 23.82 -4.49 19.88
C HIS A 397 24.41 -3.31 19.11
N GLY A 398 23.76 -2.93 18.01
CA GLY A 398 24.24 -1.89 17.12
C GLY A 398 23.82 -2.12 15.67
N PHE A 399 24.26 -1.22 14.79
CA PHE A 399 24.10 -1.38 13.36
C PHE A 399 25.36 -2.02 12.78
N SER A 400 25.27 -3.31 12.44
CA SER A 400 26.38 -4.06 11.86
C SER A 400 26.44 -3.82 10.36
N GLU A 401 27.39 -3.00 9.90
CA GLU A 401 27.67 -2.81 8.47
C GLU A 401 28.68 -3.86 7.99
N HIS A 402 28.24 -4.81 7.16
CA HIS A 402 29.11 -5.77 6.49
C HIS A 402 29.42 -5.31 5.07
N LEU A 403 30.71 -5.26 4.72
CA LEU A 403 31.16 -5.07 3.34
C LEU A 403 31.37 -6.43 2.69
N LEU A 404 30.32 -6.94 2.05
CA LEU A 404 30.33 -8.25 1.39
C LEU A 404 31.20 -8.18 0.13
N GLN A 405 32.10 -9.14 -0.03
CA GLN A 405 32.85 -9.31 -1.28
C GLN A 405 32.13 -10.34 -2.13
N VAL A 406 31.64 -9.92 -3.30
CA VAL A 406 30.85 -10.77 -4.20
C VAL A 406 31.66 -11.03 -5.47
N ALA A 407 31.90 -12.29 -5.78
CA ALA A 407 32.53 -12.74 -7.01
C ALA A 407 31.55 -13.61 -7.81
N LEU A 408 31.51 -13.42 -9.13
CA LEU A 408 30.67 -14.21 -10.04
C LEU A 408 31.52 -14.78 -11.17
N THR A 409 31.31 -16.06 -11.46
CA THR A 409 31.85 -16.73 -12.64
C THR A 409 30.71 -17.21 -13.52
N GLY A 410 30.56 -16.59 -14.68
CA GLY A 410 29.55 -16.96 -15.68
C GLY A 410 29.97 -18.18 -16.49
N SER A 411 28.97 -18.97 -16.89
CA SER A 411 29.14 -20.15 -17.75
C SER A 411 29.80 -19.83 -19.11
N LYS A 412 29.73 -18.59 -19.61
CA LYS A 412 30.42 -18.12 -20.82
C LYS A 412 31.83 -17.56 -20.54
N GLY A 413 32.36 -17.79 -19.34
CA GLY A 413 33.71 -17.38 -18.94
C GLY A 413 33.84 -15.93 -18.45
N GLY A 414 32.74 -15.20 -18.30
CA GLY A 414 32.74 -13.86 -17.72
C GLY A 414 33.03 -13.89 -16.22
N GLN A 415 33.96 -13.07 -15.74
CA GLN A 415 34.24 -12.91 -14.31
C GLN A 415 33.88 -11.49 -13.86
N PHE A 416 33.26 -11.41 -12.68
CA PHE A 416 32.83 -10.14 -12.09
C PHE A 416 33.16 -10.14 -10.60
N GLN A 417 33.56 -8.98 -10.08
CA GLN A 417 33.78 -8.79 -8.66
C GLN A 417 33.33 -7.40 -8.25
N PHE A 418 32.60 -7.31 -7.14
CA PHE A 418 32.18 -6.03 -6.57
C PHE A 418 31.97 -6.15 -5.06
N GLU A 419 31.90 -4.99 -4.41
CA GLU A 419 31.57 -4.90 -2.99
C GLU A 419 30.11 -4.46 -2.80
N LYS A 420 29.46 -5.03 -1.78
CA LYS A 420 28.09 -4.68 -1.39
C LYS A 420 28.04 -4.44 0.12
N LYS A 421 27.59 -3.25 0.51
CA LYS A 421 27.25 -2.94 1.89
C LYS A 421 25.94 -3.62 2.27
N ALA A 422 25.93 -4.31 3.40
CA ALA A 422 24.76 -4.92 4.01
C ALA A 422 24.66 -4.47 5.47
N GLY A 423 23.65 -3.66 5.77
CA GLY A 423 23.38 -3.14 7.10
C GLY A 423 22.39 -4.03 7.86
N ILE A 424 22.81 -4.55 9.01
CA ILE A 424 21.98 -5.42 9.86
C ILE A 424 21.80 -4.73 11.23
N ALA A 425 20.56 -4.41 11.58
CA ALA A 425 20.23 -3.83 12.87
C ALA A 425 20.09 -4.91 13.95
N LEU A 426 20.96 -4.88 14.96
CA LEU A 426 20.93 -5.79 16.12
C LEU A 426 20.29 -5.06 17.30
N LYS A 427 18.95 -5.00 17.29
CA LYS A 427 18.17 -4.28 18.29
C LYS A 427 18.08 -5.06 19.61
N GLY A 428 18.11 -4.36 20.72
CA GLY A 428 17.84 -4.92 22.05
C GLY A 428 17.49 -3.85 23.08
N PHE A 429 16.94 -4.27 24.22
CA PHE A 429 16.61 -3.35 25.32
C PHE A 429 17.87 -2.60 25.81
N GLY A 430 17.74 -1.30 26.04
CA GLY A 430 18.84 -0.43 26.46
C GLY A 430 19.86 -0.06 25.37
N SER A 431 19.71 -0.56 24.14
CA SER A 431 20.57 -0.19 23.02
C SER A 431 20.13 1.13 22.37
N GLN A 432 21.08 1.96 21.94
CA GLN A 432 20.81 3.21 21.22
C GLN A 432 21.82 3.44 20.09
N PHE A 433 21.34 3.46 18.85
CA PHE A 433 22.16 3.61 17.64
C PHE A 433 21.34 4.07 16.42
N GLY A 434 22.04 4.63 15.43
CA GLY A 434 21.49 4.89 14.10
C GLY A 434 22.13 3.97 13.07
N GLY A 435 21.56 3.93 11.86
CA GLY A 435 22.09 3.15 10.76
C GLY A 435 21.48 3.55 9.41
N GLU A 436 22.08 3.06 8.34
CA GLU A 436 21.68 3.39 6.97
C GLU A 436 21.63 2.12 6.13
N THR A 437 20.52 1.95 5.42
CA THR A 437 20.35 0.95 4.36
C THR A 437 20.24 1.68 3.02
N GLU A 438 20.09 0.96 1.90
CA GLU A 438 19.88 1.62 0.60
C GLU A 438 18.59 2.46 0.57
N GLU A 439 17.54 1.98 1.24
CA GLU A 439 16.21 2.58 1.20
C GLU A 439 15.90 3.54 2.37
N TYR A 440 16.56 3.36 3.52
CA TYR A 440 16.19 4.06 4.75
C TYR A 440 17.39 4.56 5.56
N TRP A 441 17.17 5.68 6.27
CA TRP A 441 17.91 5.98 7.49
C TRP A 441 17.11 5.51 8.70
N HIS A 442 17.80 4.92 9.66
CA HIS A 442 17.18 4.31 10.83
C HIS A 442 17.67 4.96 12.12
N ILE A 443 16.77 5.01 13.10
CA ILE A 443 17.05 5.35 14.49
C ILE A 443 16.48 4.22 15.35
N PHE A 444 17.30 3.64 16.22
CA PHE A 444 16.90 2.59 17.16
C PHE A 444 17.19 3.04 18.59
N ASN A 445 16.20 2.91 19.47
CA ASN A 445 16.36 3.14 20.90
C ASN A 445 15.48 2.17 21.70
N GLY A 446 16.11 1.22 22.39
CA GLY A 446 15.44 0.14 23.10
C GLY A 446 14.58 -0.71 22.16
N ASN A 447 13.27 -0.74 22.40
CA ASN A 447 12.33 -1.46 21.54
C ASN A 447 11.75 -0.57 20.41
N SER A 448 12.01 0.72 20.43
CA SER A 448 11.42 1.68 19.51
C SER A 448 12.34 1.93 18.31
N GLN A 449 11.74 2.22 17.16
CA GLN A 449 12.46 2.58 15.95
C GLN A 449 11.78 3.71 15.17
N VAL A 450 12.59 4.49 14.45
CA VAL A 450 12.16 5.45 13.44
C VAL A 450 12.85 5.11 12.12
N ASN A 451 12.08 5.07 11.05
CA ASN A 451 12.53 4.79 9.69
C ASN A 451 12.22 5.99 8.80
N ILE A 452 13.26 6.55 8.16
CA ILE A 452 13.16 7.70 7.25
C ILE A 452 13.47 7.21 5.85
N ARG A 453 12.47 7.17 4.97
CA ARG A 453 12.63 6.66 3.60
C ARG A 453 13.44 7.66 2.75
N LYS A 454 14.52 7.25 2.10
CA LYS A 454 15.38 8.19 1.34
C LYS A 454 14.75 8.74 0.06
N ARG A 455 13.74 8.05 -0.48
CA ARG A 455 13.08 8.41 -1.75
C ARG A 455 12.37 9.77 -1.66
N ASP A 456 11.62 9.97 -0.58
CA ASP A 456 10.72 11.12 -0.36
C ASP A 456 10.72 11.62 1.10
N TYR A 457 11.59 11.06 1.94
CA TYR A 457 11.83 11.45 3.33
C TYR A 457 10.64 11.27 4.27
N THR A 458 9.68 10.43 3.88
CA THR A 458 8.59 10.01 4.76
C THR A 458 9.15 9.36 6.02
N VAL A 459 8.67 9.80 7.18
CA VAL A 459 9.12 9.29 8.48
C VAL A 459 8.01 8.47 9.13
N LYS A 460 8.32 7.20 9.39
CA LYS A 460 7.46 6.27 10.12
C LYS A 460 8.14 5.85 11.42
N ALA A 461 7.37 5.67 12.48
CA ALA A 461 7.87 5.28 13.79
C ALA A 461 7.04 4.11 14.33
N GLY A 462 7.68 3.16 15.02
CA GLY A 462 6.98 2.03 15.60
C GLY A 462 7.84 1.22 16.56
N ARG A 463 7.22 0.20 17.17
CA ARG A 463 7.87 -0.72 18.13
C ARG A 463 7.94 -2.16 17.64
N SER A 464 7.62 -2.42 16.38
CA SER A 464 7.74 -3.71 15.67
C SER A 464 8.80 -3.63 14.56
N GLU A 465 9.14 -4.76 13.96
CA GLU A 465 10.03 -4.87 12.78
C GLU A 465 9.39 -4.30 11.51
N LYS A 466 8.08 -4.01 11.53
CA LYS A 466 7.36 -3.49 10.37
C LYS A 466 7.85 -2.09 10.00
N MET A 467 8.19 -1.92 8.72
CA MET A 467 8.53 -0.60 8.14
C MET A 467 7.26 0.21 7.88
N ASP A 468 6.18 -0.47 7.53
CA ASP A 468 4.86 0.13 7.35
C ASP A 468 4.19 0.28 8.73
N GLN A 469 3.71 1.49 9.00
CA GLN A 469 3.13 1.92 10.27
C GLN A 469 1.90 2.78 9.95
N PRO A 470 0.88 2.81 10.83
CA PRO A 470 -0.37 3.56 10.61
C PRO A 470 -0.16 5.08 10.68
N PHE A 471 1.07 5.55 10.87
CA PHE A 471 1.42 6.95 11.02
C PHE A 471 2.58 7.32 10.08
N ALA A 472 2.52 8.52 9.49
CA ALA A 472 3.60 9.07 8.70
C ALA A 472 3.72 10.60 8.81
N PHE A 473 4.93 11.12 9.07
CA PHE A 473 5.26 12.50 8.75
C PHE A 473 5.73 12.62 7.31
N PHE A 474 5.21 13.61 6.59
CA PHE A 474 5.72 14.01 5.28
C PHE A 474 6.79 15.09 5.41
N GLN A 475 7.40 15.48 4.30
CA GLN A 475 8.32 16.62 4.32
C GLN A 475 7.59 17.93 4.60
N PRO A 476 8.19 18.84 5.38
CA PRO A 476 7.62 20.15 5.61
C PRO A 476 7.62 20.96 4.31
N LYS A 477 6.57 21.75 4.13
CA LYS A 477 6.47 22.73 3.04
C LYS A 477 6.92 24.10 3.53
N LEU A 478 7.55 24.88 2.67
CA LEU A 478 8.11 26.20 2.99
C LEU A 478 7.45 27.30 2.16
N GLY A 479 7.12 28.42 2.82
CA GLY A 479 6.61 29.65 2.20
C GLY A 479 5.09 29.69 2.04
N LYS A 480 4.57 30.84 1.58
CA LYS A 480 3.20 31.00 1.07
C LYS A 480 3.28 31.72 -0.28
N PRO A 481 2.82 31.13 -1.40
CA PRO A 481 2.26 29.78 -1.52
C PRO A 481 3.27 28.69 -1.12
N TYR A 482 2.77 27.57 -0.61
CA TYR A 482 3.62 26.47 -0.15
C TYR A 482 4.24 25.73 -1.33
N THR A 483 5.50 25.31 -1.15
CA THR A 483 6.21 24.49 -2.15
C THR A 483 6.56 23.12 -1.59
N SER A 484 6.57 22.10 -2.45
CA SER A 484 6.92 20.71 -2.12
C SER A 484 8.34 20.33 -2.56
N GLU A 485 9.21 21.32 -2.71
CA GLU A 485 10.58 21.16 -3.24
C GLU A 485 11.42 20.11 -2.47
N PHE A 486 11.21 20.00 -1.15
CA PHE A 486 11.97 19.08 -0.29
C PHE A 486 11.56 17.61 -0.39
N THR A 487 10.48 17.29 -1.09
CA THR A 487 10.10 15.88 -1.34
C THR A 487 11.06 15.22 -2.35
N LYS A 488 11.63 15.99 -3.29
CA LYS A 488 12.48 15.45 -4.37
C LYS A 488 13.97 15.75 -4.18
N LYS A 489 14.28 16.83 -3.46
CA LYS A 489 15.63 17.35 -3.32
C LYS A 489 16.46 16.52 -2.33
N LYS A 490 17.67 16.12 -2.73
CA LYS A 490 18.62 15.46 -1.84
C LYS A 490 19.04 16.40 -0.70
N PRO A 491 19.09 15.93 0.56
CA PRO A 491 19.62 16.72 1.66
C PRO A 491 21.09 17.02 1.41
N VAL A 492 21.55 18.20 1.83
CA VAL A 492 22.97 18.58 1.77
C VAL A 492 23.79 17.91 2.87
N SER A 493 23.15 17.48 3.96
CA SER A 493 23.76 16.63 4.99
C SER A 493 22.72 15.76 5.71
N ALA A 494 23.18 14.60 6.19
CA ALA A 494 22.44 13.65 7.02
C ALA A 494 23.36 13.18 8.16
N GLU A 495 22.99 13.45 9.42
CA GLU A 495 23.88 13.27 10.58
C GLU A 495 23.14 12.61 11.75
N TRP A 496 23.80 11.71 12.47
CA TRP A 496 23.31 11.15 13.73
C TRP A 496 24.15 11.62 14.92
N TYR A 497 23.49 11.85 16.04
CA TYR A 497 24.18 12.08 17.31
C TYR A 497 23.36 11.54 18.49
N LYS A 498 24.07 11.14 19.55
CA LYS A 498 23.47 10.74 20.82
C LYS A 498 23.32 11.98 21.69
N ASP A 499 22.11 12.24 22.15
CA ASP A 499 21.78 13.37 23.03
C ASP A 499 21.12 12.83 24.30
N GLY A 500 21.94 12.57 25.32
CA GLY A 500 21.51 11.97 26.58
C GLY A 500 20.87 10.59 26.39
N ALA A 501 19.56 10.51 26.60
CA ALA A 501 18.75 9.29 26.48
C ALA A 501 18.16 9.08 25.08
N ALA A 502 18.36 10.02 24.14
CA ALA A 502 17.81 9.97 22.80
C ALA A 502 18.89 9.81 21.72
N VAL A 503 18.49 9.25 20.58
CA VAL A 503 19.27 9.30 19.34
C VAL A 503 18.57 10.25 18.38
N THR A 504 19.32 11.21 17.84
CA THR A 504 18.80 12.23 16.94
C THR A 504 19.38 12.07 15.55
N HIS A 505 18.53 12.16 14.53
CA HIS A 505 18.92 12.30 13.14
C HIS A 505 18.57 13.70 12.63
N LYS A 506 19.52 14.34 11.95
CA LYS A 506 19.38 15.68 11.34
C LYS A 506 19.49 15.57 9.83
N LEU A 507 18.51 16.13 9.13
CA LEU A 507 18.55 16.34 7.68
C LEU A 507 18.58 17.84 7.38
N ALA A 508 19.47 18.29 6.50
CA ALA A 508 19.53 19.70 6.07
C ALA A 508 19.23 19.85 4.57
N PHE A 509 18.43 20.84 4.22
CA PHE A 509 18.03 21.16 2.84
C PHE A 509 18.28 22.63 2.52
N LEU A 510 18.65 22.93 1.28
CA LEU A 510 18.71 24.30 0.76
C LEU A 510 17.47 24.56 -0.11
N SER A 511 16.79 25.69 0.09
CA SER A 511 15.65 26.06 -0.74
C SER A 511 16.11 26.60 -2.11
N GLU A 512 15.48 26.12 -3.18
CA GLU A 512 15.59 26.67 -4.53
C GLU A 512 14.61 27.82 -4.74
N ASN A 513 13.40 27.69 -4.18
CA ASN A 513 12.35 28.72 -4.30
C ASN A 513 12.64 29.96 -3.45
N LEU A 514 13.38 29.80 -2.34
CA LEU A 514 13.88 30.87 -1.50
C LEU A 514 15.41 30.77 -1.39
N PRO A 515 16.17 31.17 -2.44
CA PRO A 515 17.63 31.05 -2.46
C PRO A 515 18.29 31.62 -1.20
N GLY A 516 19.26 30.92 -0.65
CA GLY A 516 19.96 31.33 0.58
C GLY A 516 19.26 30.92 1.90
N ILE A 517 18.05 30.34 1.85
CA ILE A 517 17.42 29.76 3.04
C ILE A 517 17.79 28.28 3.18
N LYS A 518 18.17 27.87 4.40
CA LYS A 518 18.47 26.48 4.75
C LYS A 518 17.50 25.99 5.82
N LEU A 519 16.82 24.88 5.55
CA LEU A 519 15.92 24.21 6.50
C LEU A 519 16.60 22.95 7.04
N SER A 520 16.78 22.86 8.36
CA SER A 520 17.25 21.65 9.04
C SER A 520 16.11 21.01 9.82
N ILE A 521 15.92 19.71 9.65
CA ILE A 521 14.86 18.91 10.28
C ILE A 521 15.54 17.92 11.22
N PHE A 522 15.10 17.91 12.47
CA PHE A 522 15.62 17.06 13.52
C PHE A 522 14.56 16.05 13.96
N THR A 523 14.94 14.80 14.11
CA THR A 523 14.06 13.74 14.64
C THR A 523 14.82 12.96 15.70
N SER A 524 14.38 13.06 16.95
CA SER A 524 14.95 12.35 18.10
C SER A 524 14.02 11.25 18.58
N LEU A 525 14.57 10.10 18.95
CA LEU A 525 13.84 8.97 19.51
C LEU A 525 14.33 8.62 20.92
N TYR A 526 13.41 8.57 21.87
CA TYR A 526 13.62 8.09 23.24
C TYR A 526 13.24 6.61 23.38
N ALA A 527 13.80 5.93 24.39
CA ALA A 527 13.66 4.48 24.56
C ALA A 527 12.22 4.02 24.81
N GLU A 528 11.45 4.85 25.52
CA GLU A 528 10.03 4.66 25.83
C GLU A 528 9.10 4.77 24.61
N GLY A 529 9.60 5.26 23.48
CA GLY A 529 8.79 5.47 22.27
C GLY A 529 8.29 6.91 22.09
N LEU A 530 8.90 7.89 22.76
CA LEU A 530 8.64 9.29 22.46
C LEU A 530 9.53 9.72 21.28
N VAL A 531 8.94 10.33 20.27
CA VAL A 531 9.62 10.94 19.13
C VAL A 531 9.45 12.45 19.22
N LYS A 532 10.57 13.17 19.26
CA LYS A 532 10.61 14.64 19.26
C LYS A 532 11.09 15.11 17.89
N ARG A 533 10.32 15.95 17.22
CA ARG A 533 10.65 16.49 15.89
C ARG A 533 10.57 18.01 15.88
N TRP A 534 11.61 18.68 15.41
CA TRP A 534 11.64 20.15 15.29
C TRP A 534 12.43 20.58 14.06
N MET A 535 12.38 21.87 13.73
CA MET A 535 13.09 22.43 12.58
C MET A 535 13.87 23.70 12.96
N GLU A 536 14.97 23.94 12.24
CA GLU A 536 15.71 25.19 12.25
C GLU A 536 15.71 25.80 10.85
N CYS A 537 15.38 27.08 10.75
CA CYS A 537 15.44 27.85 9.51
C CYS A 537 16.57 28.87 9.60
N GLU A 538 17.60 28.72 8.77
CA GLU A 538 18.77 29.60 8.73
C GLU A 538 18.70 30.52 7.52
N ASN A 539 18.90 31.82 7.77
CA ASN A 539 18.98 32.84 6.74
C ASN A 539 20.45 33.04 6.31
N GLY A 540 20.85 32.40 5.22
CA GLY A 540 22.17 32.57 4.64
C GLY A 540 22.37 33.86 3.83
N ARG A 541 21.35 34.72 3.71
CA ARG A 541 21.41 35.98 2.94
C ARG A 541 22.11 37.09 3.74
N GLU A 542 22.38 38.22 3.07
CA GLU A 542 22.86 39.45 3.70
C GLU A 542 21.71 40.35 4.19
N GLU A 543 20.49 40.04 3.81
CA GLU A 543 19.27 40.78 4.16
C GLU A 543 18.40 39.94 5.10
N PRO A 544 17.63 40.56 6.01
CA PRO A 544 16.66 39.85 6.84
C PRO A 544 15.56 39.22 5.97
N VAL A 545 14.98 38.13 6.46
CA VAL A 545 13.78 37.53 5.85
C VAL A 545 12.61 37.75 6.79
N GLU A 546 11.63 38.50 6.31
CA GLU A 546 10.38 38.70 7.01
C GLU A 546 9.58 37.39 7.05
N GLN A 547 9.06 37.06 8.25
CA GLN A 547 8.06 36.04 8.54
C GLN A 547 7.90 34.91 7.52
N LEU A 548 8.63 33.80 7.74
CA LEU A 548 8.45 32.57 6.98
C LEU A 548 7.40 31.66 7.63
N TYR A 549 6.65 30.97 6.76
CA TYR A 549 5.68 29.97 7.14
C TYR A 549 6.21 28.58 6.79
N ILE A 550 6.09 27.63 7.72
CA ILE A 550 6.50 26.24 7.53
C ILE A 550 5.33 25.35 7.90
N SER A 551 4.97 24.40 7.03
CA SER A 551 3.85 23.47 7.27
C SER A 551 4.36 22.04 7.34
N GLN A 552 4.28 21.43 8.53
CA GLN A 552 4.63 20.02 8.76
C GLN A 552 3.36 19.16 8.59
N SER A 553 3.21 18.56 7.42
CA SER A 553 2.08 17.67 7.12
C SER A 553 2.32 16.25 7.64
N MET A 554 1.23 15.56 7.97
CA MET A 554 1.23 14.18 8.43
C MET A 554 -0.05 13.43 8.12
N TYR A 555 -0.01 12.13 8.38
CA TYR A 555 -1.12 11.20 8.27
C TYR A 555 -1.13 10.22 9.43
N HIS A 556 -2.33 9.81 9.86
CA HIS A 556 -2.52 8.77 10.87
C HIS A 556 -3.85 8.02 10.63
N GLU A 557 -3.77 6.71 10.45
CA GLU A 557 -4.88 5.74 10.49
C GLU A 557 -5.20 5.40 11.95
N GLY A 558 -5.76 6.35 12.70
CA GLY A 558 -6.07 6.18 14.13
C GLY A 558 -7.42 5.52 14.38
N ARG A 559 -7.48 4.61 15.37
CA ARG A 559 -8.72 4.13 16.00
C ARG A 559 -8.89 4.79 17.38
N GLU A 560 -10.12 4.85 17.90
CA GLU A 560 -10.47 5.53 19.16
C GLU A 560 -9.78 6.89 19.30
N MET A 561 -9.94 7.75 18.29
CA MET A 561 -9.29 9.05 18.36
C MET A 561 -9.95 9.92 19.42
N VAL A 562 -9.15 10.54 20.28
CA VAL A 562 -9.56 11.46 21.34
C VAL A 562 -8.96 12.83 21.05
N PHE A 563 -9.82 13.85 20.98
CA PHE A 563 -9.44 15.24 20.79
C PHE A 563 -9.95 16.12 21.94
N PRO A 564 -9.19 17.15 22.36
CA PRO A 564 -9.66 18.16 23.32
C PRO A 564 -10.56 19.18 22.60
N LEU A 565 -11.88 19.02 22.68
CA LEU A 565 -12.87 19.90 22.05
C LEU A 565 -13.72 20.60 23.10
N ASP A 566 -13.88 21.93 22.96
CA ASP A 566 -14.70 22.79 23.83
C ASP A 566 -14.42 22.61 25.34
N GLY A 567 -13.19 22.26 25.70
CA GLY A 567 -12.75 22.04 27.09
C GLY A 567 -12.90 20.61 27.60
N GLU A 568 -13.41 19.68 26.78
CA GLU A 568 -13.60 18.26 27.12
C GLU A 568 -12.75 17.34 26.23
N ALA A 569 -12.38 16.16 26.74
CA ALA A 569 -11.76 15.12 25.93
C ALA A 569 -12.86 14.31 25.23
N VAL A 570 -13.03 14.54 23.93
CA VAL A 570 -14.06 13.90 23.10
C VAL A 570 -13.45 12.69 22.39
N ALA A 571 -13.92 11.50 22.75
CA ALA A 571 -13.58 10.25 22.08
C ALA A 571 -14.52 10.02 20.88
N PHE A 572 -13.93 9.73 19.73
CA PHE A 572 -14.62 9.32 18.51
C PHE A 572 -14.71 7.80 18.44
N SER A 573 -15.66 7.30 17.65
CA SER A 573 -15.89 5.87 17.48
C SER A 573 -14.62 5.14 17.03
N ASP A 574 -14.37 3.99 17.63
CA ASP A 574 -13.38 2.98 17.26
C ASP A 574 -13.73 2.15 16.04
N MET A 575 -15.03 2.13 15.68
CA MET A 575 -15.56 1.29 14.61
C MET A 575 -15.54 1.96 13.25
N LYS A 576 -15.52 3.30 13.18
CA LYS A 576 -15.54 4.05 11.92
C LYS A 576 -14.25 4.85 11.77
N GLU A 577 -13.67 4.82 10.57
CA GLU A 577 -12.54 5.68 10.25
C GLU A 577 -12.91 7.16 10.45
N LEU A 578 -12.07 7.88 11.18
CA LEU A 578 -12.20 9.32 11.40
C LEU A 578 -11.15 10.05 10.56
N LEU A 579 -11.61 10.92 9.66
CA LEU A 579 -10.72 11.82 8.93
C LEU A 579 -10.60 13.15 9.69
N TYR A 580 -9.44 13.81 9.63
CA TYR A 580 -9.24 15.11 10.29
C TYR A 580 -10.23 16.18 9.82
N GLY A 581 -10.66 16.13 8.56
CA GLY A 581 -11.68 17.01 8.01
C GLY A 581 -13.06 16.84 8.63
N ASP A 582 -13.31 15.75 9.38
CA ASP A 582 -14.57 15.47 10.05
C ASP A 582 -14.62 16.08 11.47
N VAL A 583 -13.47 16.52 11.99
CA VAL A 583 -13.34 17.12 13.32
C VAL A 583 -13.44 18.65 13.20
N ASN A 584 -14.19 19.28 14.10
CA ASN A 584 -14.24 20.74 14.16
C ASN A 584 -12.99 21.31 14.86
N PHE A 585 -11.92 21.52 14.11
CA PHE A 585 -10.67 22.08 14.66
C PHE A 585 -10.83 23.50 15.25
N SER A 586 -11.90 24.24 14.92
CA SER A 586 -12.17 25.54 15.56
C SER A 586 -12.57 25.43 17.03
N SER A 587 -13.03 24.24 17.46
CA SER A 587 -13.41 23.93 18.84
C SER A 587 -12.24 23.35 19.65
N LEU A 588 -11.03 23.22 19.09
CA LEU A 588 -9.90 22.67 19.83
C LEU A 588 -9.56 23.54 21.04
N SER A 589 -9.58 22.93 22.23
CA SER A 589 -9.20 23.55 23.49
C SER A 589 -7.79 23.14 23.95
N GLY A 590 -7.08 22.32 23.16
CA GLY A 590 -5.71 21.91 23.43
C GLY A 590 -4.99 21.44 22.17
N ASN A 591 -3.65 21.45 22.21
CA ASN A 591 -2.78 21.16 21.08
C ASN A 591 -2.31 19.70 21.06
N TRP A 592 -3.25 18.76 21.21
CA TRP A 592 -2.96 17.33 21.19
C TRP A 592 -4.12 16.50 20.66
N TYR A 593 -3.83 15.28 20.23
CA TYR A 593 -4.82 14.20 20.08
C TYR A 593 -4.18 12.86 20.45
N PHE A 594 -5.00 11.88 20.79
CA PHE A 594 -4.57 10.51 21.12
C PHE A 594 -5.40 9.48 20.35
N ALA A 595 -4.85 8.32 20.04
CA ALA A 595 -5.57 7.21 19.40
C ALA A 595 -5.34 5.94 20.23
N GLY A 596 -6.44 5.35 20.71
CA GLY A 596 -6.47 4.15 21.54
C GLY A 596 -6.79 2.87 20.76
N GLN A 597 -6.23 1.75 21.22
CA GLN A 597 -6.58 0.37 20.82
C GLN A 597 -6.32 -0.02 19.33
N GLY A 598 -6.02 -1.29 19.09
CA GLY A 598 -5.66 -1.84 17.76
C GLY A 598 -4.17 -1.92 17.45
N GLY A 599 -3.31 -1.57 18.41
CA GLY A 599 -1.85 -1.60 18.30
C GLY A 599 -1.18 -0.88 19.47
N GLU A 600 0.02 -0.34 19.25
CA GLU A 600 0.66 0.57 20.20
C GLU A 600 -0.09 1.91 20.20
N PRO A 601 -0.53 2.46 21.34
CA PRO A 601 -1.25 3.74 21.37
C PRO A 601 -0.42 4.88 20.79
N VAL A 602 -1.03 5.74 19.98
CA VAL A 602 -0.34 6.84 19.30
C VAL A 602 -0.89 8.17 19.77
N GLY A 603 -0.02 9.08 20.18
CA GLY A 603 -0.39 10.44 20.58
C GLY A 603 0.41 11.47 19.80
N LEU A 604 -0.22 12.58 19.40
CA LEU A 604 0.45 13.73 18.81
C LEU A 604 0.20 14.99 19.63
N ALA A 605 1.26 15.74 19.94
CA ALA A 605 1.17 17.05 20.56
C ALA A 605 2.03 18.06 19.79
N TRP A 606 1.54 19.29 19.66
CA TRP A 606 2.23 20.40 18.98
C TRP A 606 2.22 21.66 19.87
N PRO A 607 3.11 22.63 19.64
CA PRO A 607 3.22 23.79 20.52
C PRO A 607 2.05 24.78 20.32
N GLU A 608 1.78 25.61 21.33
CA GLU A 608 0.75 26.67 21.27
C GLU A 608 1.09 27.76 20.22
N SER A 609 2.38 27.94 19.93
CA SER A 609 2.86 28.85 18.88
C SER A 609 2.56 28.36 17.45
N ALA A 610 2.12 27.11 17.29
CA ALA A 610 1.80 26.50 16.00
C ALA A 610 0.29 26.25 15.86
N LYS A 611 -0.19 26.32 14.62
CA LYS A 611 -1.60 26.12 14.28
C LYS A 611 -1.81 24.76 13.61
N ALA A 612 -2.73 23.97 14.13
CA ALA A 612 -3.20 22.76 13.47
C ALA A 612 -4.20 23.11 12.36
N VAL A 613 -3.97 22.57 11.16
CA VAL A 613 -4.78 22.80 9.96
C VAL A 613 -5.16 21.45 9.36
N PRO A 614 -6.43 21.02 9.51
CA PRO A 614 -6.90 19.78 8.91
C PRO A 614 -7.13 19.95 7.39
N ASP A 615 -6.77 18.93 6.61
CA ASP A 615 -7.09 18.82 5.18
C ASP A 615 -7.54 17.39 4.86
N ASN A 616 -8.85 17.15 5.03
CA ASN A 616 -9.47 15.84 4.81
C ASN A 616 -8.75 14.72 5.58
N TRP A 617 -7.86 13.97 4.91
CA TRP A 617 -7.09 12.86 5.48
C TRP A 617 -5.73 13.29 6.06
N GLN A 618 -5.24 14.50 5.78
CA GLN A 618 -3.99 15.02 6.33
C GLN A 618 -4.23 16.00 7.48
N LEU A 619 -3.28 16.06 8.40
CA LEU A 619 -3.14 17.14 9.36
C LEU A 619 -1.84 17.87 9.12
N SER A 620 -1.89 19.20 9.01
CA SER A 620 -0.70 20.03 8.91
C SER A 620 -0.53 20.89 10.15
N ILE A 621 0.69 20.95 10.68
CA ILE A 621 1.07 21.85 11.77
C ILE A 621 1.83 23.04 11.15
N GLU A 622 1.21 24.21 11.15
CA GLU A 622 1.76 25.46 10.61
C GLU A 622 2.54 26.21 11.68
N PHE A 623 3.78 26.55 11.36
CA PHE A 623 4.70 27.35 12.16
C PHE A 623 5.00 28.68 11.49
N GLN A 624 5.34 29.69 12.29
CA GLN A 624 5.80 31.00 11.84
C GLN A 624 7.14 31.34 12.50
N THR A 625 8.11 31.81 11.73
CA THR A 625 9.48 32.07 12.24
C THR A 625 9.66 33.46 12.85
N GLY A 626 8.73 34.39 12.61
CA GLY A 626 9.01 35.82 12.74
C GLY A 626 10.09 36.29 11.75
N GLU A 627 10.62 37.50 11.96
CA GLU A 627 11.75 38.03 11.18
C GLU A 627 13.06 37.30 11.53
N ILE A 628 13.77 36.80 10.52
CA ILE A 628 15.07 36.14 10.69
C ILE A 628 16.16 37.08 10.16
N GLN A 629 17.05 37.59 11.02
CA GLN A 629 18.13 38.48 10.59
C GLN A 629 19.11 37.77 9.65
N ALA A 630 19.92 38.57 8.95
CA ALA A 630 20.99 38.06 8.11
C ALA A 630 21.96 37.17 8.92
N LYS A 631 22.26 35.98 8.40
CA LYS A 631 23.13 34.96 9.03
C LYS A 631 22.63 34.39 10.36
N GLU A 632 21.39 34.71 10.77
CA GLU A 632 20.78 34.12 11.95
C GLU A 632 19.95 32.88 11.63
N LYS A 633 19.52 32.18 12.69
CA LYS A 633 18.62 31.04 12.60
C LYS A 633 17.43 31.22 13.54
N ALA A 634 16.26 30.82 13.06
CA ALA A 634 15.07 30.62 13.88
C ALA A 634 14.95 29.14 14.23
N VAL A 635 14.71 28.83 15.51
CA VAL A 635 14.46 27.46 16.00
C VAL A 635 12.99 27.33 16.30
N LEU A 636 12.30 26.42 15.63
CA LEU A 636 10.88 26.15 15.86
C LEU A 636 10.69 25.20 17.03
N GLU A 637 9.61 25.40 17.78
CA GLU A 637 9.23 24.52 18.88
C GLU A 637 8.85 23.12 18.37
N PRO A 638 9.10 22.06 19.17
CA PRO A 638 8.96 20.68 18.72
C PRO A 638 7.51 20.18 18.66
N VAL A 639 7.26 19.28 17.72
CA VAL A 639 6.12 18.36 17.72
C VAL A 639 6.56 17.05 18.40
N TYR A 640 5.69 16.50 19.25
CA TYR A 640 5.91 15.23 19.93
C TYR A 640 4.95 14.17 19.41
N LEU A 641 5.50 13.02 19.04
CA LEU A 641 4.76 11.81 18.70
C LEU A 641 5.07 10.73 19.74
N SER A 642 4.05 10.23 20.42
CA SER A 642 4.12 9.03 21.26
C SER A 642 3.78 7.80 20.42
N ILE A 643 4.64 6.78 20.46
CA ILE A 643 4.36 5.43 19.95
C ILE A 643 4.43 4.44 21.12
N GLY A 644 3.35 4.35 21.90
CA GLY A 644 3.26 3.52 23.10
C GLY A 644 4.06 4.05 24.30
N ALA A 645 4.51 5.30 24.27
CA ALA A 645 5.17 5.92 25.44
C ALA A 645 4.19 6.21 26.58
N PHE A 646 2.92 6.41 26.23
CA PHE A 646 1.81 6.61 27.15
C PHE A 646 0.70 5.60 26.84
N GLN A 647 0.08 5.05 27.87
CA GLN A 647 -0.90 3.97 27.73
C GLN A 647 -2.35 4.48 27.67
N SER A 648 -2.57 5.73 28.05
CA SER A 648 -3.89 6.36 28.07
C SER A 648 -3.84 7.78 27.53
N TRP A 649 -4.99 8.26 27.06
CA TRP A 649 -5.10 9.66 26.61
C TRP A 649 -4.92 10.62 27.80
N GLU A 650 -5.30 10.23 29.03
CA GLU A 650 -5.10 11.04 30.23
C GLU A 650 -3.61 11.29 30.51
N GLU A 651 -2.79 10.24 30.42
CA GLU A 651 -1.33 10.32 30.52
C GLU A 651 -0.73 11.26 29.48
N PHE A 652 -1.17 11.11 28.23
CA PHE A 652 -0.67 11.90 27.13
C PHE A 652 -1.13 13.37 27.20
N ALA A 653 -2.38 13.62 27.58
CA ALA A 653 -2.95 14.95 27.74
C ALA A 653 -2.20 15.73 28.83
N ALA A 654 -1.91 15.10 29.96
CA ALA A 654 -1.15 15.70 31.04
C ALA A 654 0.28 16.05 30.63
N PHE A 655 0.93 15.20 29.83
CA PHE A 655 2.21 15.52 29.20
C PHE A 655 2.09 16.73 28.26
N ALA A 656 1.08 16.74 27.38
CA ALA A 656 0.87 17.82 26.41
C ALA A 656 0.55 19.17 27.06
N THR A 657 -0.15 19.18 28.21
CA THR A 657 -0.55 20.40 28.95
C THR A 657 0.35 20.70 30.16
N SER A 658 1.40 19.93 30.39
CA SER A 658 2.28 20.04 31.58
C SER A 658 1.53 20.05 32.93
N SER A 659 0.51 19.21 33.06
CA SER A 659 -0.34 19.10 34.26
C SER A 659 -0.12 17.77 35.02
N PRO A 660 -0.38 17.70 36.34
CA PRO A 660 -0.23 16.45 37.11
C PRO A 660 -1.37 15.44 36.82
N LEU A 661 -1.04 14.15 36.75
CA LEU A 661 -2.02 13.06 36.59
C LEU A 661 -2.80 12.76 37.87
N ALA A 662 -4.04 12.28 37.72
CA ALA A 662 -4.78 11.56 38.77
C ALA A 662 -4.79 10.05 38.48
N ASP A 663 -4.72 9.23 39.54
CA ASP A 663 -4.53 7.78 39.46
C ASP A 663 -5.70 7.01 38.80
N LYS A 664 -5.36 6.00 37.99
CA LYS A 664 -6.24 4.88 37.62
C LYS A 664 -5.50 3.55 37.74
N LYS A 665 -6.22 2.50 38.17
CA LYS A 665 -5.81 1.09 38.14
C LYS A 665 -6.89 0.24 37.50
N SER A 666 -6.48 -0.77 36.74
CA SER A 666 -7.29 -1.94 36.41
C SER A 666 -6.42 -3.21 36.49
N THR A 667 -7.05 -4.35 36.76
CA THR A 667 -6.44 -5.65 37.08
C THR A 667 -7.15 -6.78 36.34
N ALA A 668 -6.42 -7.89 36.12
CA ALA A 668 -6.90 -9.12 35.48
C ALA A 668 -7.66 -10.07 36.46
N PRO A 669 -8.48 -11.01 35.96
CA PRO A 669 -9.28 -11.94 36.77
C PRO A 669 -8.48 -13.16 37.29
N GLU A 670 -9.02 -13.82 38.31
CA GLU A 670 -8.32 -14.79 39.19
C GLU A 670 -8.64 -16.28 38.97
N LYS A 671 -9.63 -16.61 38.14
CA LYS A 671 -10.14 -17.97 37.85
C LYS A 671 -10.30 -18.14 36.32
N GLU A 672 -10.09 -19.35 35.80
CA GLU A 672 -10.28 -19.66 34.37
C GLU A 672 -11.06 -20.97 34.17
N MET A 673 -12.05 -20.96 33.28
CA MET A 673 -12.71 -22.17 32.77
C MET A 673 -12.31 -22.41 31.31
N ILE A 674 -12.13 -23.66 30.91
CA ILE A 674 -11.76 -24.06 29.54
C ILE A 674 -12.67 -25.19 29.09
N ILE A 675 -13.42 -25.00 28.00
CA ILE A 675 -14.17 -26.06 27.32
C ILE A 675 -13.40 -26.48 26.06
N THR A 676 -13.14 -27.77 25.92
CA THR A 676 -12.54 -28.43 24.75
C THR A 676 -13.47 -29.54 24.26
N SER A 677 -13.58 -29.77 22.96
CA SER A 677 -14.35 -30.91 22.42
C SER A 677 -13.45 -32.10 22.13
N VAL A 678 -13.99 -33.31 22.32
CA VAL A 678 -13.36 -34.57 21.88
C VAL A 678 -14.37 -35.32 21.03
N CYS A 679 -13.99 -35.61 19.78
CA CYS A 679 -14.70 -36.53 18.92
C CYS A 679 -14.24 -37.97 19.25
N GLY A 680 -15.15 -38.82 19.73
CA GLY A 680 -14.86 -40.23 19.96
C GLY A 680 -14.92 -41.05 18.66
N LEU A 681 -14.26 -42.23 18.64
CA LEU A 681 -14.20 -43.15 17.49
C LEU A 681 -15.58 -43.64 16.98
N ASP A 682 -16.67 -43.40 17.71
CA ASP A 682 -18.05 -43.82 17.42
C ASP A 682 -18.96 -42.66 16.94
N GLU A 683 -18.43 -41.53 16.44
CA GLU A 683 -19.18 -40.33 16.01
C GLU A 683 -20.07 -39.67 17.11
N LYS A 684 -19.80 -39.99 18.38
CA LYS A 684 -20.47 -39.35 19.53
C LYS A 684 -19.64 -38.18 20.02
N TYR A 685 -20.17 -36.97 19.88
CA TYR A 685 -19.52 -35.75 20.36
C TYR A 685 -19.64 -35.61 21.87
N ALA A 686 -18.53 -35.26 22.53
CA ALA A 686 -18.49 -34.85 23.93
C ALA A 686 -17.77 -33.51 24.10
N ALA A 687 -18.16 -32.74 25.13
CA ALA A 687 -17.46 -31.54 25.56
C ALA A 687 -16.78 -31.81 26.90
N ASP A 688 -15.46 -31.65 26.92
CA ASP A 688 -14.64 -31.69 28.11
C ASP A 688 -14.52 -30.28 28.70
N LEU A 689 -14.78 -30.13 29.99
CA LEU A 689 -14.61 -28.89 30.72
C LEU A 689 -13.47 -29.06 31.73
N THR A 690 -12.52 -28.14 31.71
CA THR A 690 -11.47 -27.97 32.72
C THR A 690 -11.66 -26.65 33.46
N LEU A 691 -11.79 -26.67 34.78
CA LEU A 691 -11.80 -25.48 35.64
C LEU A 691 -10.44 -25.37 36.34
N ILE A 692 -9.76 -24.25 36.14
CA ILE A 692 -8.41 -23.95 36.65
C ILE A 692 -8.52 -22.89 37.75
N ASN A 693 -8.00 -23.22 38.94
CA ASN A 693 -7.98 -22.32 40.09
C ASN A 693 -6.57 -21.84 40.41
N HIS A 694 -6.28 -20.57 40.12
CA HIS A 694 -4.97 -19.96 40.43
C HIS A 694 -4.83 -19.53 41.91
N ARG A 695 -5.90 -19.62 42.72
CA ARG A 695 -5.86 -19.35 44.17
C ARG A 695 -5.64 -20.63 44.98
N LEU A 696 -5.01 -20.48 46.15
CA LEU A 696 -4.93 -21.52 47.18
C LEU A 696 -6.25 -21.71 47.96
N GLN A 697 -7.26 -20.86 47.74
CA GLN A 697 -8.59 -21.01 48.31
C GLN A 697 -9.38 -22.09 47.56
N PRO A 698 -10.12 -22.96 48.26
CA PRO A 698 -10.95 -23.97 47.62
C PRO A 698 -12.15 -23.34 46.88
N ILE A 699 -12.57 -23.96 45.78
CA ILE A 699 -13.81 -23.63 45.06
C ILE A 699 -14.90 -24.56 45.60
N GLU A 700 -16.00 -24.01 46.09
CA GLU A 700 -17.15 -24.77 46.59
C GLU A 700 -18.43 -24.14 46.02
N GLY A 701 -19.07 -24.86 45.11
CA GLY A 701 -20.15 -24.29 44.31
C GLY A 701 -20.83 -25.30 43.39
N LYS A 702 -21.86 -24.84 42.68
CA LYS A 702 -22.61 -25.66 41.73
C LYS A 702 -22.13 -25.36 40.32
N LEU A 703 -21.64 -26.39 39.63
CA LEU A 703 -21.23 -26.31 38.23
C LEU A 703 -22.34 -26.91 37.35
N SER A 704 -22.84 -26.13 36.40
CA SER A 704 -23.83 -26.60 35.42
C SER A 704 -23.30 -26.43 33.99
N ILE A 705 -23.47 -27.49 33.18
CA ILE A 705 -23.07 -27.52 31.79
C ILE A 705 -24.33 -27.67 30.93
N SER A 706 -24.50 -26.77 29.98
CA SER A 706 -25.60 -26.79 29.02
C SER A 706 -25.08 -26.79 27.59
N ALA A 707 -25.86 -27.38 26.68
CA ALA A 707 -25.60 -27.38 25.25
C ALA A 707 -26.85 -26.85 24.53
N ASP A 708 -26.67 -25.83 23.67
CA ASP A 708 -27.75 -25.13 22.98
C ASP A 708 -28.89 -24.70 23.93
N GLY A 709 -28.53 -24.24 25.14
CA GLY A 709 -29.47 -23.79 26.18
C GLY A 709 -30.14 -24.91 26.99
N ARG A 710 -29.81 -26.18 26.76
CA ARG A 710 -30.35 -27.33 27.52
C ARG A 710 -29.30 -27.86 28.49
N VAL A 711 -29.63 -27.95 29.78
CA VAL A 711 -28.74 -28.52 30.81
C VAL A 711 -28.49 -30.00 30.50
N LYS A 712 -27.22 -30.38 30.45
CA LYS A 712 -26.76 -31.74 30.19
C LYS A 712 -26.17 -32.40 31.42
N ALA A 713 -25.49 -31.62 32.27
CA ALA A 713 -24.96 -32.05 33.56
C ALA A 713 -25.04 -30.88 34.56
N ALA A 714 -25.27 -31.20 35.84
CA ALA A 714 -25.21 -30.23 36.93
C ALA A 714 -24.77 -30.96 38.20
N GLU A 715 -23.66 -30.53 38.80
CA GLU A 715 -23.03 -31.19 39.94
C GLU A 715 -22.57 -30.15 40.96
N GLU A 716 -22.61 -30.52 42.24
CA GLU A 716 -21.90 -29.76 43.28
C GLU A 716 -20.43 -30.16 43.27
N ILE A 717 -19.55 -29.17 43.17
CA ILE A 717 -18.10 -29.37 43.13
C ILE A 717 -17.45 -28.75 44.36
N ARG A 718 -16.46 -29.48 44.90
CA ARG A 718 -15.55 -28.99 45.94
C ARG A 718 -14.12 -29.26 45.52
N LEU A 719 -13.42 -28.22 45.10
CA LEU A 719 -12.05 -28.27 44.60
C LEU A 719 -11.09 -27.71 45.63
N GLU A 720 -10.05 -28.45 45.99
CA GLU A 720 -8.95 -27.91 46.81
C GLU A 720 -8.14 -26.87 46.02
N GLY A 721 -7.58 -25.86 46.69
CA GLY A 721 -6.84 -24.79 46.04
C GLY A 721 -5.63 -25.28 45.23
N GLY A 722 -5.41 -24.69 44.05
CA GLY A 722 -4.32 -25.04 43.14
C GLY A 722 -4.48 -26.37 42.39
N LYS A 723 -5.66 -27.02 42.43
CA LYS A 723 -5.97 -28.20 41.60
C LYS A 723 -6.95 -27.82 40.49
N ASP A 724 -6.92 -28.59 39.39
CA ASP A 724 -7.86 -28.46 38.28
C ASP A 724 -9.01 -29.46 38.43
N TYR A 725 -10.22 -29.07 38.02
CA TYR A 725 -11.38 -29.97 37.89
C TYR A 725 -11.60 -30.30 36.42
N LYS A 726 -11.84 -31.59 36.09
CA LYS A 726 -12.13 -32.04 34.72
C LYS A 726 -13.40 -32.88 34.67
N THR A 727 -14.28 -32.62 33.71
CA THR A 727 -15.50 -33.41 33.46
C THR A 727 -15.84 -33.43 31.97
N SER A 728 -16.64 -34.42 31.53
CA SER A 728 -17.00 -34.62 30.13
C SER A 728 -18.51 -34.80 29.97
N VAL A 729 -19.11 -34.18 28.95
CA VAL A 729 -20.56 -34.19 28.71
C VAL A 729 -20.89 -34.61 27.29
N ALA A 730 -21.78 -35.59 27.14
CA ALA A 730 -22.25 -36.04 25.82
C ALA A 730 -23.18 -35.02 25.14
N LEU A 731 -22.83 -34.63 23.91
CA LEU A 731 -23.55 -33.65 23.10
C LEU A 731 -24.59 -34.31 22.17
N GLY A 732 -24.30 -35.50 21.64
CA GLY A 732 -25.16 -36.27 20.72
C GLY A 732 -24.62 -36.36 19.29
N GLU A 733 -25.46 -36.77 18.33
CA GLU A 733 -25.12 -37.05 16.91
C GLU A 733 -25.47 -35.86 15.95
N LYS A 734 -25.57 -34.64 16.47
CA LYS A 734 -26.06 -33.51 15.66
C LYS A 734 -24.96 -33.00 14.73
N ALA A 735 -25.17 -33.03 13.41
CA ALA A 735 -24.29 -32.37 12.45
C ALA A 735 -24.46 -30.84 12.52
N GLY A 736 -23.36 -30.08 12.65
CA GLY A 736 -23.36 -28.61 12.65
C GLY A 736 -22.59 -27.99 13.81
N ILE A 737 -23.19 -26.99 14.46
CA ILE A 737 -22.54 -26.17 15.51
C ILE A 737 -23.36 -26.23 16.80
N SER A 738 -22.71 -26.58 17.91
CA SER A 738 -23.27 -26.49 19.26
C SER A 738 -22.57 -25.39 20.06
N ILE A 739 -23.34 -24.62 20.84
CA ILE A 739 -22.78 -23.73 21.86
C ILE A 739 -22.89 -24.46 23.19
N VAL A 740 -21.74 -24.68 23.82
CA VAL A 740 -21.64 -25.28 25.15
C VAL A 740 -21.34 -24.19 26.16
N SER A 741 -22.17 -24.09 27.19
CA SER A 741 -22.03 -23.11 28.27
C SER A 741 -21.78 -23.82 29.59
N ALA A 742 -20.76 -23.40 30.32
CA ALA A 742 -20.52 -23.82 31.70
C ALA A 742 -20.74 -22.64 32.64
N VAL A 743 -21.52 -22.85 33.70
CA VAL A 743 -21.85 -21.86 34.72
C VAL A 743 -21.46 -22.40 36.09
N LEU A 744 -20.62 -21.65 36.80
CA LEU A 744 -20.18 -21.93 38.16
C LEU A 744 -20.83 -20.92 39.12
N GLU A 745 -21.69 -21.42 40.01
CA GLU A 745 -22.35 -20.65 41.07
C GLU A 745 -21.64 -20.90 42.40
N GLU A 746 -20.98 -19.88 42.95
CA GLU A 746 -20.24 -19.92 44.22
C GLU A 746 -20.77 -18.83 45.17
N GLY A 747 -21.56 -19.20 46.18
CA GLY A 747 -22.09 -18.24 47.15
C GLY A 747 -22.85 -17.08 46.48
N SER A 748 -22.23 -15.89 46.40
CA SER A 748 -22.78 -14.69 45.75
C SER A 748 -22.21 -14.37 44.36
N SER A 749 -21.27 -15.18 43.84
CA SER A 749 -20.69 -15.01 42.50
C SER A 749 -21.22 -16.07 41.53
N CYS A 750 -21.38 -15.66 40.27
CA CYS A 750 -21.75 -16.52 39.15
C CYS A 750 -20.78 -16.25 38.00
N GLU A 751 -20.01 -17.26 37.61
CA GLU A 751 -19.12 -17.18 36.44
C GLU A 751 -19.69 -18.04 35.31
N LYS A 752 -19.64 -17.52 34.09
CA LYS A 752 -20.13 -18.21 32.90
C LYS A 752 -19.07 -18.18 31.81
N ILE A 753 -18.84 -19.33 31.16
CA ILE A 753 -18.08 -19.42 29.92
C ILE A 753 -18.91 -20.10 28.83
N ASP A 754 -18.79 -19.59 27.61
CA ASP A 754 -19.38 -20.15 26.39
C ASP A 754 -18.26 -20.63 25.45
N SER A 755 -18.48 -21.73 24.74
CA SER A 755 -17.56 -22.26 23.72
C SER A 755 -18.30 -22.85 22.53
N ILE A 756 -17.73 -22.69 21.32
CA ILE A 756 -18.23 -23.32 20.10
C ILE A 756 -17.65 -24.72 19.99
N VAL A 757 -18.52 -25.70 19.70
CA VAL A 757 -18.13 -27.05 19.32
C VAL A 757 -18.58 -27.33 17.89
N LEU A 758 -17.63 -27.66 17.03
CA LEU A 758 -17.86 -28.09 15.64
C LEU A 758 -18.14 -29.59 15.64
N MET A 759 -19.26 -30.00 15.05
CA MET A 759 -19.70 -31.40 15.01
C MET A 759 -19.89 -31.81 13.55
N PRO A 760 -18.82 -32.19 12.83
CA PRO A 760 -18.93 -32.62 11.45
C PRO A 760 -19.86 -33.83 11.27
N GLY A 761 -20.61 -33.87 10.19
CA GLY A 761 -21.45 -35.02 9.86
C GLY A 761 -21.88 -35.03 8.40
N GLY A 762 -21.78 -36.20 7.75
CA GLY A 762 -21.99 -36.36 6.31
C GLY A 762 -20.69 -36.34 5.51
N GLU A 763 -20.74 -35.86 4.26
CA GLU A 763 -19.59 -35.81 3.35
C GLU A 763 -19.47 -34.46 2.62
N VAL A 764 -18.25 -34.13 2.16
CA VAL A 764 -18.03 -33.02 1.23
C VAL A 764 -17.96 -33.56 -0.20
N GLN A 765 -18.91 -33.18 -1.05
CA GLN A 765 -18.96 -33.58 -2.45
C GLN A 765 -18.28 -32.53 -3.33
N ILE A 766 -17.29 -32.95 -4.11
CA ILE A 766 -16.56 -32.10 -5.06
C ILE A 766 -16.85 -32.59 -6.48
N SER A 767 -17.25 -31.66 -7.36
CA SER A 767 -17.64 -31.96 -8.74
C SER A 767 -17.21 -30.84 -9.70
N TRP A 768 -17.28 -31.13 -10.99
CA TRP A 768 -16.96 -30.21 -12.07
C TRP A 768 -18.15 -30.09 -13.01
N GLU A 769 -18.51 -28.87 -13.38
CA GLU A 769 -19.56 -28.58 -14.36
C GLU A 769 -19.06 -27.61 -15.43
N GLU A 770 -19.67 -27.65 -16.62
CA GLU A 770 -19.44 -26.63 -17.65
C GLU A 770 -20.59 -25.62 -17.63
N LYS A 771 -20.26 -24.34 -17.52
CA LYS A 771 -21.26 -23.27 -17.44
C LYS A 771 -20.77 -22.04 -18.17
N ALA A 772 -21.58 -21.53 -19.09
CA ALA A 772 -21.23 -20.38 -19.95
C ALA A 772 -19.88 -20.56 -20.68
N GLY A 773 -19.56 -21.79 -21.11
CA GLY A 773 -18.31 -22.12 -21.81
C GLY A 773 -17.07 -22.17 -20.91
N LEU A 774 -17.24 -22.11 -19.59
CA LEU A 774 -16.16 -22.18 -18.61
C LEU A 774 -16.30 -23.42 -17.72
N LYS A 775 -15.17 -24.02 -17.36
CA LYS A 775 -15.10 -25.12 -16.40
C LYS A 775 -15.22 -24.56 -14.97
N VAL A 776 -16.24 -25.03 -14.23
CA VAL A 776 -16.56 -24.59 -12.87
C VAL A 776 -16.32 -25.72 -11.89
N ALA A 777 -15.47 -25.47 -10.88
CA ALA A 777 -15.27 -26.32 -9.73
C ALA A 777 -16.38 -26.04 -8.71
N LYS A 778 -16.99 -27.09 -8.16
CA LYS A 778 -18.06 -26.99 -7.16
C LYS A 778 -17.74 -27.91 -5.97
N ALA A 779 -17.85 -27.40 -4.75
CA ALA A 779 -17.82 -28.21 -3.53
C ALA A 779 -19.05 -27.93 -2.65
N VAL A 780 -19.64 -28.98 -2.07
CA VAL A 780 -20.85 -28.91 -1.23
C VAL A 780 -20.65 -29.75 0.02
N ASN A 781 -20.90 -29.19 1.21
CA ASN A 781 -20.79 -29.92 2.48
C ASN A 781 -22.13 -30.21 3.16
N GLY A 782 -23.25 -29.95 2.47
CA GLY A 782 -24.60 -29.92 3.06
C GLY A 782 -25.13 -28.48 3.05
N PRO A 783 -24.94 -27.70 4.12
CA PRO A 783 -25.45 -26.33 4.19
C PRO A 783 -24.73 -25.35 3.25
N VAL A 784 -23.46 -25.58 2.91
CA VAL A 784 -22.62 -24.65 2.14
C VAL A 784 -22.27 -25.22 0.76
N GLU A 785 -22.41 -24.40 -0.28
CA GLU A 785 -21.91 -24.62 -1.63
C GLU A 785 -20.92 -23.52 -2.01
N ILE A 786 -19.74 -23.88 -2.47
CA ILE A 786 -18.72 -22.96 -3.01
C ILE A 786 -18.40 -23.27 -4.47
N LYS A 787 -18.14 -22.22 -5.27
CA LYS A 787 -17.78 -22.36 -6.70
C LYS A 787 -16.60 -21.49 -7.10
N SER A 788 -15.72 -22.08 -7.92
CA SER A 788 -14.58 -21.40 -8.56
C SER A 788 -14.61 -21.63 -10.07
N ALA A 789 -14.21 -20.63 -10.84
CA ALA A 789 -14.06 -20.71 -12.29
C ALA A 789 -12.71 -20.09 -12.69
N PRO A 790 -11.61 -20.86 -12.71
CA PRO A 790 -10.27 -20.35 -12.98
C PRO A 790 -10.13 -19.57 -14.31
N GLY A 791 -10.90 -19.96 -15.34
CA GLY A 791 -10.93 -19.25 -16.62
C GLY A 791 -11.65 -17.89 -16.60
N PHE A 792 -12.31 -17.54 -15.49
CA PHE A 792 -12.97 -16.25 -15.27
C PHE A 792 -12.21 -15.39 -14.25
N TYR A 793 -11.94 -15.92 -13.07
CA TYR A 793 -11.34 -15.16 -11.96
C TYR A 793 -10.60 -16.09 -10.99
N PRO A 794 -9.43 -15.69 -10.46
CA PRO A 794 -8.59 -16.56 -9.61
C PRO A 794 -9.04 -16.55 -8.14
N GLY A 795 -10.22 -17.12 -7.88
CA GLY A 795 -10.80 -17.24 -6.53
C GLY A 795 -12.17 -17.94 -6.55
N LEU A 796 -12.97 -17.75 -5.50
CA LEU A 796 -14.37 -18.12 -5.49
C LEU A 796 -15.21 -17.01 -6.12
N PHE A 797 -16.15 -17.35 -7.00
CA PHE A 797 -17.14 -16.38 -7.48
C PHE A 797 -18.50 -16.55 -6.79
N SER A 798 -18.74 -17.68 -6.10
CA SER A 798 -20.01 -17.93 -5.41
C SER A 798 -19.80 -18.71 -4.11
N ILE A 799 -20.43 -18.22 -3.05
CA ILE A 799 -20.74 -18.95 -1.82
C ILE A 799 -22.26 -18.91 -1.67
N SER A 800 -22.87 -20.07 -1.46
CA SER A 800 -24.29 -20.20 -1.16
C SER A 800 -24.49 -21.01 0.12
N VAL A 801 -25.37 -20.54 1.00
CA VAL A 801 -25.72 -21.22 2.26
C VAL A 801 -27.21 -21.49 2.27
N ASN A 802 -27.62 -22.74 2.44
CA ASN A 802 -29.03 -23.18 2.39
C ASN A 802 -29.76 -22.66 1.13
N GLY A 803 -29.06 -22.64 -0.01
CA GLY A 803 -29.56 -22.16 -1.30
C GLY A 803 -29.54 -20.64 -1.52
N ARG A 804 -29.08 -19.85 -0.54
CA ARG A 804 -29.00 -18.37 -0.60
C ARG A 804 -27.57 -17.93 -0.92
N LYS A 805 -27.41 -17.07 -1.92
CA LYS A 805 -26.10 -16.55 -2.35
C LYS A 805 -25.66 -15.39 -1.46
N TRP A 806 -24.37 -15.36 -1.12
CA TRP A 806 -23.77 -14.31 -0.29
C TRP A 806 -22.80 -13.41 -1.03
N LEU A 807 -22.19 -13.89 -2.12
CA LEU A 807 -21.18 -13.14 -2.87
C LEU A 807 -21.79 -12.39 -4.06
N ASP A 808 -21.33 -11.16 -4.25
CA ASP A 808 -21.55 -10.36 -5.45
C ASP A 808 -20.49 -10.69 -6.51
N HIS A 809 -20.88 -10.87 -7.77
CA HIS A 809 -19.95 -11.29 -8.82
C HIS A 809 -20.41 -10.90 -10.23
N SER A 810 -19.46 -10.83 -11.16
CA SER A 810 -19.71 -10.57 -12.59
C SER A 810 -19.66 -11.80 -13.50
N PHE A 811 -19.48 -13.01 -12.94
CA PHE A 811 -19.41 -14.25 -13.71
C PHE A 811 -20.53 -14.33 -14.78
N PRO A 812 -20.22 -14.62 -16.06
CA PRO A 812 -18.95 -15.21 -16.54
C PRO A 812 -17.91 -14.22 -17.08
N SER A 813 -18.12 -12.91 -17.02
CA SER A 813 -17.22 -11.93 -17.67
C SER A 813 -16.85 -10.77 -16.75
N LEU A 814 -15.56 -10.42 -16.74
CA LEU A 814 -15.07 -9.29 -15.95
C LEU A 814 -15.65 -7.96 -16.46
N GLN A 815 -15.90 -7.04 -15.54
CA GLN A 815 -16.41 -5.69 -15.83
C GLN A 815 -15.74 -4.66 -14.92
N ALA A 816 -16.03 -3.37 -15.08
CA ALA A 816 -15.67 -2.37 -14.07
C ALA A 816 -16.82 -2.18 -13.07
N LYS A 817 -16.49 -1.85 -11.82
CA LYS A 817 -17.46 -1.53 -10.77
C LYS A 817 -16.83 -0.60 -9.74
N GLY A 818 -17.41 0.57 -9.47
CA GLY A 818 -16.88 1.55 -8.51
C GLY A 818 -15.41 1.88 -8.71
N TRP A 819 -14.59 1.47 -7.74
CA TRP A 819 -13.14 1.68 -7.74
C TRP A 819 -12.37 0.63 -8.54
N TRP A 820 -12.99 -0.52 -8.82
CA TRP A 820 -12.32 -1.72 -9.33
C TRP A 820 -12.49 -1.91 -10.84
N ASN A 821 -11.37 -2.22 -11.51
CA ASN A 821 -11.34 -2.66 -12.90
C ASN A 821 -10.02 -3.42 -13.17
N PRO A 822 -10.08 -4.64 -13.73
CA PRO A 822 -11.28 -5.45 -13.89
C PRO A 822 -11.80 -5.94 -12.54
N TRP A 823 -13.11 -6.13 -12.46
CA TRP A 823 -13.84 -6.60 -11.29
C TRP A 823 -14.56 -7.91 -11.60
N GLY A 824 -14.19 -8.96 -10.87
CA GLY A 824 -14.84 -10.27 -10.85
C GLY A 824 -15.85 -10.44 -9.71
N GLY A 825 -15.74 -9.60 -8.67
CA GLY A 825 -16.40 -9.81 -7.38
C GLY A 825 -15.86 -11.05 -6.67
N GLY A 826 -16.74 -11.75 -5.96
CA GLY A 826 -16.43 -13.00 -5.30
C GLY A 826 -15.52 -12.83 -4.07
N MET A 827 -14.80 -13.90 -3.73
CA MET A 827 -13.81 -13.95 -2.66
C MET A 827 -12.47 -14.44 -3.21
N LYS A 828 -11.39 -13.73 -2.88
CA LYS A 828 -10.02 -14.15 -3.17
C LYS A 828 -9.09 -13.79 -2.02
N THR A 829 -7.98 -14.52 -1.92
CA THR A 829 -6.82 -14.18 -1.10
C THR A 829 -5.60 -14.16 -2.00
N ILE A 830 -4.87 -13.05 -2.06
CA ILE A 830 -3.66 -12.93 -2.90
C ILE A 830 -2.51 -12.28 -2.12
N PRO A 831 -1.24 -12.55 -2.46
CA PRO A 831 -0.10 -11.84 -1.87
C PRO A 831 -0.18 -10.34 -2.14
N SER A 832 0.39 -9.53 -1.24
CA SER A 832 0.45 -8.08 -1.38
C SER A 832 1.16 -7.65 -2.68
N LYS A 833 0.93 -6.41 -3.12
CA LYS A 833 1.57 -5.80 -4.31
C LYS A 833 1.23 -6.53 -5.62
N LEU A 834 0.07 -7.17 -5.71
CA LEU A 834 -0.49 -7.75 -6.93
C LEU A 834 -1.86 -7.16 -7.20
N ASN A 835 -2.03 -6.54 -8.36
CA ASN A 835 -3.34 -6.08 -8.83
C ASN A 835 -4.03 -7.18 -9.68
N VAL A 836 -5.31 -6.94 -10.02
CA VAL A 836 -6.08 -7.92 -10.80
C VAL A 836 -5.55 -8.10 -12.24
N PHE A 837 -5.01 -7.05 -12.86
CA PHE A 837 -4.40 -7.18 -14.20
C PHE A 837 -3.19 -8.12 -14.18
N SER A 838 -2.35 -8.05 -13.14
CA SER A 838 -1.14 -8.88 -13.01
C SER A 838 -1.46 -10.35 -12.78
N ILE A 839 -2.42 -10.67 -11.89
CA ILE A 839 -2.81 -12.06 -11.64
C ILE A 839 -3.47 -12.71 -12.87
N LEU A 840 -4.21 -11.94 -13.67
CA LEU A 840 -4.85 -12.44 -14.90
C LEU A 840 -3.86 -12.71 -16.05
N LYS A 841 -2.63 -12.19 -15.97
CA LYS A 841 -1.54 -12.58 -16.90
C LYS A 841 -0.99 -13.99 -16.57
N GLY A 842 -1.24 -14.49 -15.35
CA GLY A 842 -0.82 -15.80 -14.89
C GLY A 842 -1.74 -16.93 -15.36
N GLN A 843 -1.39 -18.16 -14.99
CA GLN A 843 -2.22 -19.35 -15.21
C GLN A 843 -2.87 -19.77 -13.90
N THR A 844 -4.19 -19.95 -13.89
CA THR A 844 -4.92 -20.41 -12.72
C THR A 844 -5.65 -21.72 -13.01
N GLU A 845 -5.60 -22.62 -12.03
CA GLU A 845 -6.36 -23.87 -12.04
C GLU A 845 -7.05 -24.08 -10.69
N ALA A 846 -8.11 -24.88 -10.69
CA ALA A 846 -8.76 -25.32 -9.47
C ALA A 846 -8.68 -26.84 -9.36
N GLY A 847 -8.61 -27.33 -8.13
CA GLY A 847 -8.52 -28.74 -7.77
C GLY A 847 -9.26 -29.03 -6.46
N ALA A 848 -9.40 -30.31 -6.14
CA ALA A 848 -9.88 -30.74 -4.82
C ALA A 848 -8.72 -30.66 -3.81
N ALA A 849 -9.04 -30.35 -2.56
CA ALA A 849 -8.09 -30.43 -1.44
C ALA A 849 -8.71 -31.07 -0.21
N ALA A 850 -7.88 -31.76 0.55
CA ALA A 850 -8.18 -32.33 1.85
C ALA A 850 -7.02 -32.03 2.79
N VAL A 851 -7.28 -31.43 3.96
CA VAL A 851 -6.25 -31.02 4.93
C VAL A 851 -6.76 -31.26 6.34
N ARG A 852 -5.90 -31.72 7.25
CA ARG A 852 -6.23 -31.86 8.67
C ARG A 852 -5.93 -30.59 9.46
N ASP A 853 -6.77 -30.29 10.44
CA ASP A 853 -6.44 -29.26 11.42
C ASP A 853 -5.62 -29.80 12.61
N ASN A 854 -5.23 -28.92 13.52
CA ASN A 854 -4.48 -29.23 14.74
C ASN A 854 -5.24 -30.09 15.76
N SER A 855 -6.52 -30.37 15.54
CA SER A 855 -7.30 -31.36 16.30
C SER A 855 -7.46 -32.70 15.58
N GLY A 856 -6.94 -32.82 14.36
CA GLY A 856 -6.99 -34.03 13.53
C GLY A 856 -8.23 -34.14 12.64
N GLU A 857 -9.13 -33.16 12.67
CA GLU A 857 -10.36 -33.16 11.87
C GLU A 857 -10.05 -32.95 10.39
N LEU A 858 -10.72 -33.69 9.51
CA LEU A 858 -10.49 -33.66 8.06
C LEU A 858 -11.37 -32.59 7.40
N TRP A 859 -10.73 -31.57 6.83
CA TRP A 859 -11.37 -30.52 6.07
C TRP A 859 -11.21 -30.77 4.58
N GLN A 860 -12.29 -30.60 3.80
CA GLN A 860 -12.28 -30.84 2.35
C GLN A 860 -12.89 -29.67 1.59
N GLY A 861 -12.44 -29.42 0.37
CA GLY A 861 -12.98 -28.36 -0.46
C GLY A 861 -12.16 -28.08 -1.71
N LEU A 862 -12.02 -26.79 -2.05
CA LEU A 862 -11.37 -26.36 -3.29
C LEU A 862 -9.99 -25.77 -3.00
N LYS A 863 -9.03 -26.08 -3.87
CA LYS A 863 -7.72 -25.46 -3.98
C LYS A 863 -7.64 -24.71 -5.31
N VAL A 864 -7.30 -23.43 -5.29
CA VAL A 864 -7.14 -22.59 -6.49
C VAL A 864 -5.67 -22.15 -6.58
N THR A 865 -4.92 -22.76 -7.50
CA THR A 865 -3.48 -22.49 -7.69
C THR A 865 -3.28 -21.50 -8.82
N THR A 866 -2.51 -20.45 -8.57
CA THR A 866 -2.11 -19.44 -9.56
C THR A 866 -0.60 -19.44 -9.72
N ARG A 867 -0.13 -19.56 -10.97
CA ARG A 867 1.28 -19.48 -11.36
C ARG A 867 1.52 -18.18 -12.11
N LEU A 868 2.36 -17.31 -11.57
CA LEU A 868 2.79 -16.10 -12.23
C LEU A 868 4.03 -16.35 -13.07
N GLY A 869 4.07 -15.75 -14.27
CA GLY A 869 5.23 -15.75 -15.15
C GLY A 869 6.24 -14.67 -14.73
N GLU A 870 6.50 -13.72 -15.65
CA GLU A 870 7.36 -12.57 -15.34
C GLU A 870 6.63 -11.52 -14.51
N HIS A 871 7.22 -11.14 -13.38
CA HIS A 871 6.72 -10.07 -12.51
C HIS A 871 7.88 -9.40 -11.78
N PRO A 872 7.93 -8.05 -11.64
CA PRO A 872 9.08 -7.35 -11.05
C PRO A 872 9.42 -7.80 -9.62
N VAL A 873 8.39 -7.97 -8.79
CA VAL A 873 8.51 -8.39 -7.37
C VAL A 873 8.41 -9.91 -7.21
N TRP A 874 7.30 -10.51 -7.66
CA TRP A 874 6.92 -11.91 -7.52
C TRP A 874 7.33 -12.81 -8.70
N GLN A 875 8.54 -12.63 -9.23
CA GLN A 875 9.06 -13.45 -10.33
C GLN A 875 9.06 -14.94 -9.93
N GLY A 876 8.40 -15.81 -10.71
CA GLY A 876 8.34 -17.25 -10.44
C GLY A 876 7.44 -17.64 -9.26
N LEU A 877 6.49 -16.77 -8.87
CA LEU A 877 5.56 -17.06 -7.79
C LEU A 877 4.51 -18.09 -8.20
N THR A 878 4.36 -19.14 -7.38
CA THR A 878 3.20 -20.04 -7.37
C THR A 878 2.56 -20.01 -6.00
N PHE A 879 1.25 -19.74 -5.95
CA PHE A 879 0.48 -19.76 -4.71
C PHE A 879 -0.87 -20.45 -4.88
N ALA A 880 -1.36 -21.04 -3.80
CA ALA A 880 -2.61 -21.76 -3.72
C ALA A 880 -3.52 -21.17 -2.64
N GLN A 881 -4.75 -20.87 -3.03
CA GLN A 881 -5.83 -20.49 -2.13
C GLN A 881 -6.61 -21.75 -1.76
N TYR A 882 -6.78 -22.00 -0.46
CA TYR A 882 -7.55 -23.13 0.05
C TYR A 882 -8.88 -22.62 0.59
N TYR A 883 -9.98 -23.25 0.17
CA TYR A 883 -11.34 -22.99 0.66
C TYR A 883 -11.92 -24.32 1.14
N LEU A 884 -11.78 -24.57 2.44
CA LEU A 884 -12.06 -25.86 3.03
C LEU A 884 -13.29 -25.80 3.94
N MET A 885 -14.02 -26.90 4.02
CA MET A 885 -15.23 -27.04 4.80
C MET A 885 -15.19 -28.36 5.58
N LEU A 886 -15.85 -28.38 6.74
CA LEU A 886 -16.19 -29.60 7.45
C LEU A 886 -17.55 -30.12 6.96
N PRO A 887 -17.78 -31.44 6.86
CA PRO A 887 -19.08 -31.99 6.51
C PRO A 887 -20.19 -31.48 7.45
N GLY A 888 -21.30 -30.99 6.92
CA GLY A 888 -22.49 -30.57 7.69
C GLY A 888 -22.33 -29.27 8.51
N VAL A 889 -21.15 -28.66 8.57
CA VAL A 889 -20.89 -27.45 9.36
C VAL A 889 -20.95 -26.21 8.46
N PRO A 890 -21.73 -25.16 8.79
CA PRO A 890 -21.83 -23.94 7.99
C PRO A 890 -20.61 -23.00 8.20
N LEU A 891 -19.41 -23.53 7.95
CA LEU A 891 -18.12 -22.91 8.22
C LEU A 891 -17.16 -23.14 7.05
N ILE A 892 -16.54 -22.08 6.55
CA ILE A 892 -15.47 -22.13 5.55
C ILE A 892 -14.18 -21.65 6.20
N GLY A 893 -13.12 -22.45 6.13
CA GLY A 893 -11.75 -22.05 6.44
C GLY A 893 -11.01 -21.67 5.16
N SER A 894 -10.46 -20.45 5.12
CA SER A 894 -9.72 -19.91 3.97
C SER A 894 -8.30 -19.51 4.36
N PHE A 895 -7.30 -19.99 3.63
CA PHE A 895 -5.91 -19.56 3.81
C PHE A 895 -5.15 -19.61 2.48
N LEU A 896 -4.01 -18.93 2.44
CA LEU A 896 -3.12 -18.92 1.28
C LEU A 896 -1.81 -19.63 1.62
N ARG A 897 -1.33 -20.44 0.68
CA ARG A 897 0.01 -21.05 0.72
C ARG A 897 0.81 -20.65 -0.51
N ILE A 898 2.03 -20.19 -0.32
CA ILE A 898 3.05 -20.01 -1.34
C ILE A 898 3.68 -21.38 -1.56
N GLU A 899 3.48 -21.96 -2.74
CA GLU A 899 4.10 -23.23 -3.13
C GLU A 899 5.54 -22.99 -3.62
N GLU A 900 5.74 -21.87 -4.32
CA GLU A 900 7.06 -21.44 -4.78
C GLU A 900 7.12 -19.91 -4.73
N ALA A 901 8.06 -19.35 -3.95
CA ALA A 901 8.25 -17.90 -3.85
C ALA A 901 9.22 -17.33 -4.90
N GLY A 902 9.72 -18.16 -5.83
CA GLY A 902 10.81 -17.79 -6.73
C GLY A 902 12.08 -17.35 -5.98
N GLY A 903 12.32 -17.95 -4.81
CA GLY A 903 13.45 -17.64 -3.91
C GLY A 903 13.37 -16.30 -3.18
N LYS A 904 12.23 -15.61 -3.22
CA LYS A 904 11.98 -14.38 -2.46
C LYS A 904 11.76 -14.66 -0.97
N LEU A 905 12.33 -13.83 -0.11
CA LEU A 905 12.06 -13.84 1.33
C LEU A 905 10.64 -13.34 1.63
N LEU A 906 9.87 -14.10 2.43
CA LEU A 906 8.48 -13.77 2.80
C LEU A 906 8.36 -12.92 4.08
N ALA A 907 9.48 -12.65 4.77
CA ALA A 907 9.49 -11.83 5.98
C ALA A 907 8.95 -10.42 5.68
N GLY A 908 7.94 -9.98 6.44
CA GLY A 908 7.26 -8.69 6.24
C GLY A 908 6.25 -8.66 5.09
N GLU A 909 6.14 -9.72 4.29
CA GLU A 909 5.08 -9.86 3.29
C GLU A 909 3.78 -10.37 3.92
N TYR A 910 2.66 -10.11 3.25
CA TYR A 910 1.32 -10.49 3.70
C TYR A 910 0.42 -10.84 2.52
N ALA A 911 -0.69 -11.51 2.80
CA ALA A 911 -1.79 -11.73 1.86
C ALA A 911 -3.00 -10.88 2.24
N VAL A 912 -3.79 -10.49 1.23
CA VAL A 912 -5.03 -9.74 1.40
C VAL A 912 -6.18 -10.62 0.95
N THR A 913 -7.14 -10.84 1.85
CA THR A 913 -8.42 -11.50 1.54
C THR A 913 -9.46 -10.43 1.27
N ASP A 914 -10.06 -10.46 0.09
CA ASP A 914 -11.18 -9.61 -0.31
C ASP A 914 -12.43 -10.46 -0.57
N ALA A 915 -13.58 -10.07 -0.03
CA ALA A 915 -14.87 -10.70 -0.32
C ALA A 915 -15.96 -9.65 -0.60
N PHE A 916 -16.54 -9.67 -1.80
CA PHE A 916 -17.65 -8.78 -2.18
C PHE A 916 -19.00 -9.45 -1.88
N LEU A 917 -19.86 -8.76 -1.13
CA LEU A 917 -21.13 -9.30 -0.64
C LEU A 917 -22.35 -8.69 -1.34
N MET A 918 -23.43 -9.47 -1.46
CA MET A 918 -24.74 -8.99 -1.91
C MET A 918 -25.87 -9.79 -1.26
N GLY A 919 -26.90 -9.09 -0.77
CA GLY A 919 -28.08 -9.69 -0.12
C GLY A 919 -29.28 -9.85 -1.05
N GLY A 920 -29.08 -9.85 -2.37
CA GLY A 920 -30.12 -9.62 -3.38
C GLY A 920 -29.93 -8.25 -4.03
N LYS A 921 -30.06 -7.19 -3.21
CA LYS A 921 -29.52 -5.85 -3.47
C LYS A 921 -28.49 -5.50 -2.39
N LEU A 922 -27.83 -4.34 -2.52
CA LEU A 922 -26.86 -3.89 -1.51
C LEU A 922 -27.56 -3.40 -0.25
N GLU A 923 -28.70 -2.72 -0.39
CA GLU A 923 -29.47 -2.17 0.74
C GLU A 923 -30.12 -3.25 1.61
N ASP A 924 -30.10 -4.50 1.14
CA ASP A 924 -30.52 -5.67 1.91
C ASP A 924 -29.45 -6.13 2.91
N LEU A 925 -28.22 -5.60 2.82
CA LEU A 925 -27.12 -5.91 3.72
C LEU A 925 -26.95 -4.85 4.80
N SER A 926 -26.78 -5.32 6.04
CA SER A 926 -26.38 -4.50 7.17
C SER A 926 -25.20 -5.11 7.90
N ILE A 927 -24.21 -4.30 8.24
CA ILE A 927 -23.05 -4.72 9.04
C ILE A 927 -23.20 -4.21 10.46
N ARG A 928 -23.05 -5.11 11.43
CA ARG A 928 -22.84 -4.79 12.83
C ARG A 928 -21.35 -5.00 13.14
N PRO A 929 -20.56 -3.94 13.36
CA PRO A 929 -19.11 -4.06 13.50
C PRO A 929 -18.66 -4.50 14.91
N ASP A 930 -19.50 -4.34 15.94
CA ASP A 930 -19.28 -4.86 17.29
C ASP A 930 -20.59 -5.43 17.87
N GLU A 931 -20.50 -6.49 18.67
CA GLU A 931 -21.63 -7.02 19.43
C GLU A 931 -22.14 -6.10 20.53
N ALA A 932 -21.27 -5.25 21.11
CA ALA A 932 -21.59 -4.37 22.24
C ALA A 932 -22.40 -3.13 21.83
N ASP A 933 -22.45 -2.82 20.54
CA ASP A 933 -23.23 -1.71 20.02
C ASP A 933 -24.68 -2.15 19.79
N GLU A 934 -25.52 -1.95 20.82
CA GLU A 934 -26.95 -2.28 20.77
C GLU A 934 -27.73 -1.47 19.70
N ASN A 935 -27.16 -0.40 19.13
CA ASN A 935 -27.87 0.53 18.24
C ASN A 935 -27.20 0.80 16.87
N GLY A 936 -25.96 0.37 16.62
CA GLY A 936 -25.22 0.70 15.39
C GLY A 936 -25.19 -0.39 14.32
N PHE A 937 -26.16 -0.38 13.41
CA PHE A 937 -26.08 -1.14 12.16
C PHE A 937 -25.81 -0.19 10.99
N TYR A 938 -24.92 -0.60 10.09
CA TYR A 938 -24.56 0.15 8.89
C TYR A 938 -25.14 -0.55 7.66
N THR A 939 -26.11 0.10 7.01
CA THR A 939 -26.74 -0.43 5.79
C THR A 939 -25.89 -0.11 4.56
N ALA A 940 -25.53 -1.13 3.79
CA ALA A 940 -24.78 -0.94 2.55
C ALA A 940 -25.65 -0.24 1.47
N GLY A 941 -25.01 0.30 0.42
CA GLY A 941 -25.72 0.97 -0.68
C GLY A 941 -26.20 2.40 -0.39
N LYS A 942 -26.02 2.92 0.83
CA LYS A 942 -26.51 4.26 1.21
C LYS A 942 -25.47 5.38 1.06
N GLY A 943 -24.22 5.11 1.41
CA GLY A 943 -23.11 6.06 1.36
C GLY A 943 -21.80 5.38 1.71
N GLU A 944 -20.69 6.10 1.53
CA GLU A 944 -19.35 5.59 1.81
C GLU A 944 -19.09 5.45 3.31
N ASN A 945 -18.67 4.26 3.74
CA ASN A 945 -18.20 3.99 5.08
C ASN A 945 -17.06 2.96 5.05
N VAL A 946 -16.03 3.24 5.84
CA VAL A 946 -14.97 2.29 6.22
C VAL A 946 -15.22 1.92 7.67
N LEU A 947 -15.46 0.63 7.93
CA LEU A 947 -15.74 0.10 9.26
C LEU A 947 -14.64 -0.85 9.69
N PHE A 948 -14.06 -0.64 10.85
CA PHE A 948 -13.16 -1.59 11.47
C PHE A 948 -13.97 -2.75 12.06
N LEU A 949 -13.52 -3.99 11.84
CA LEU A 949 -14.26 -5.18 12.26
C LEU A 949 -13.57 -5.84 13.45
N GLY A 950 -14.26 -5.88 14.59
CA GLY A 950 -13.88 -6.67 15.76
C GLY A 950 -14.32 -8.13 15.66
N ASN A 951 -13.77 -8.99 16.51
CA ASN A 951 -14.28 -10.35 16.68
C ASN A 951 -15.72 -10.25 17.23
N GLY A 952 -16.71 -10.79 16.52
CA GLY A 952 -18.14 -10.57 16.81
C GLY A 952 -18.87 -9.72 15.78
N SER A 953 -18.12 -9.09 14.86
CA SER A 953 -18.69 -8.44 13.67
C SER A 953 -19.56 -9.39 12.88
N SER A 954 -20.73 -8.93 12.45
CA SER A 954 -21.66 -9.74 11.67
C SER A 954 -22.25 -8.97 10.50
N VAL A 955 -22.45 -9.67 9.39
CA VAL A 955 -23.20 -9.19 8.23
C VAL A 955 -24.54 -9.90 8.21
N CYS A 956 -25.62 -9.12 8.23
CA CYS A 956 -26.99 -9.61 8.13
C CYS A 956 -27.55 -9.29 6.74
N SER A 957 -28.44 -10.15 6.25
CA SER A 957 -29.24 -9.89 5.06
C SER A 957 -30.73 -10.00 5.38
N THR A 958 -31.57 -9.10 4.86
CA THR A 958 -33.04 -9.20 4.95
C THR A 958 -33.60 -10.47 4.31
N HIS A 959 -32.81 -11.12 3.45
CA HIS A 959 -33.15 -12.34 2.75
C HIS A 959 -32.54 -13.60 3.37
N ALA A 960 -31.78 -13.49 4.47
CA ALA A 960 -31.15 -14.62 5.17
C ALA A 960 -31.60 -14.67 6.65
N GLU A 961 -31.74 -15.87 7.22
CA GLU A 961 -31.90 -16.01 8.69
C GLU A 961 -30.51 -16.08 9.36
N GLU A 962 -29.54 -16.59 8.61
CA GLU A 962 -28.15 -16.70 8.98
C GLU A 962 -27.45 -15.33 8.87
N LYS A 963 -26.54 -15.09 9.81
CA LYS A 963 -25.59 -13.98 9.80
C LYS A 963 -24.23 -14.52 9.38
N LEU A 964 -23.49 -13.74 8.59
CA LEU A 964 -22.10 -14.03 8.24
C LEU A 964 -21.16 -13.39 9.27
N TYR A 965 -20.35 -14.22 9.91
CA TYR A 965 -19.26 -13.82 10.78
C TYR A 965 -17.94 -14.09 10.07
N MET A 966 -17.14 -13.03 9.83
CA MET A 966 -15.78 -13.16 9.32
C MET A 966 -14.81 -13.09 10.49
N VAL A 967 -14.20 -14.23 10.82
CA VAL A 967 -13.27 -14.36 11.95
C VAL A 967 -11.86 -14.43 11.38
N ALA A 968 -11.17 -13.29 11.44
CA ALA A 968 -9.75 -13.23 11.10
C ALA A 968 -8.91 -13.86 12.22
N ASN A 969 -7.69 -14.27 11.90
CA ASN A 969 -6.77 -14.81 12.89
C ASN A 969 -6.16 -13.70 13.77
N SER A 970 -5.62 -14.06 14.93
CA SER A 970 -5.02 -13.11 15.89
C SER A 970 -3.78 -12.37 15.40
N MET A 971 -3.17 -12.77 14.28
CA MET A 971 -2.04 -12.08 13.65
C MET A 971 -2.47 -11.15 12.51
N ALA A 972 -3.76 -11.12 12.14
CA ALA A 972 -4.27 -10.18 11.16
C ALA A 972 -4.08 -8.76 11.70
N ASP A 973 -3.38 -7.92 10.95
CA ASP A 973 -3.08 -6.55 11.34
C ASP A 973 -4.10 -5.54 10.82
N HIS A 974 -5.01 -5.99 9.94
CA HIS A 974 -6.09 -5.15 9.40
C HIS A 974 -7.33 -5.99 9.08
N ASN A 975 -8.48 -5.59 9.61
CA ASN A 975 -9.79 -6.18 9.30
C ASN A 975 -10.82 -5.06 9.18
N GLU A 976 -11.47 -4.96 8.03
CA GLU A 976 -12.40 -3.89 7.73
C GLU A 976 -13.55 -4.33 6.82
N ALA A 977 -14.63 -3.57 6.85
CA ALA A 977 -15.65 -3.55 5.82
C ALA A 977 -15.66 -2.20 5.13
N TYR A 978 -15.51 -2.22 3.80
CA TYR A 978 -15.73 -1.06 2.95
C TYR A 978 -17.10 -1.15 2.30
N MET A 979 -17.91 -0.10 2.41
CA MET A 979 -19.19 -0.02 1.71
C MET A 979 -19.39 1.35 1.07
N ASN A 980 -20.02 1.37 -0.10
CA ASN A 980 -20.50 2.58 -0.74
C ASN A 980 -21.83 2.29 -1.46
N LYS A 981 -22.24 3.17 -2.37
CA LYS A 981 -23.48 3.01 -3.17
C LYS A 981 -23.44 1.85 -4.18
N GLU A 982 -22.24 1.35 -4.51
CA GLU A 982 -22.04 0.38 -5.59
C GLU A 982 -21.52 -0.98 -5.11
N ALA A 983 -20.89 -1.09 -3.93
CA ALA A 983 -20.35 -2.35 -3.42
C ALA A 983 -20.29 -2.40 -1.89
N CYS A 984 -20.24 -3.62 -1.37
CA CYS A 984 -19.92 -3.96 0.01
C CYS A 984 -18.80 -5.01 0.01
N GLN A 985 -17.66 -4.71 0.62
CA GLN A 985 -16.45 -5.54 0.61
C GLN A 985 -15.98 -5.79 2.04
N LEU A 986 -15.65 -7.04 2.36
CA LEU A 986 -14.88 -7.40 3.55
C LEU A 986 -13.41 -7.58 3.18
N ILE A 987 -12.51 -7.06 4.01
CA ILE A 987 -11.07 -7.06 3.78
C ILE A 987 -10.37 -7.59 5.04
N SER A 988 -9.41 -8.50 4.85
CA SER A 988 -8.51 -8.94 5.93
C SER A 988 -7.08 -9.10 5.43
N ARG A 989 -6.14 -8.47 6.14
CA ARG A 989 -4.70 -8.53 5.87
C ARG A 989 -4.06 -9.56 6.80
N GLN A 990 -3.36 -10.52 6.22
CA GLN A 990 -2.76 -11.65 6.93
C GLN A 990 -1.26 -11.75 6.65
N PRO A 991 -0.39 -11.57 7.66
CA PRO A 991 1.04 -11.82 7.47
C PRO A 991 1.31 -13.31 7.21
N PHE A 992 2.36 -13.61 6.45
CA PHE A 992 2.94 -14.96 6.40
C PHE A 992 3.60 -15.28 7.75
N SER A 993 3.46 -16.51 8.25
CA SER A 993 3.95 -16.84 9.59
C SER A 993 5.48 -16.85 9.69
N SER A 994 5.97 -16.58 10.91
CA SER A 994 7.33 -16.88 11.42
C SER A 994 8.51 -16.54 10.50
N GLY A 995 8.94 -15.28 10.47
CA GLY A 995 10.29 -14.89 10.00
C GLY A 995 10.60 -15.22 8.52
N GLY A 996 9.59 -15.45 7.69
CA GLY A 996 9.75 -15.76 6.26
C GLY A 996 10.07 -17.23 5.94
N ARG A 997 9.98 -18.14 6.91
CA ARG A 997 10.18 -19.60 6.68
C ARG A 997 8.90 -20.33 6.31
N ASP A 998 7.78 -19.95 6.92
CA ASP A 998 6.50 -20.58 6.61
C ASP A 998 5.88 -19.91 5.39
N SER A 999 5.47 -20.75 4.45
CA SER A 999 4.91 -20.29 3.19
C SER A 999 3.40 -20.06 3.26
N GLN A 1000 2.76 -20.11 4.44
CA GLN A 1000 1.30 -20.05 4.58
C GLN A 1000 0.80 -18.97 5.54
N THR A 1001 -0.40 -18.46 5.28
CA THR A 1001 -1.14 -17.60 6.21
C THR A 1001 -1.95 -18.43 7.19
N LYS A 1002 -2.24 -17.86 8.38
CA LYS A 1002 -3.25 -18.44 9.29
C LYS A 1002 -4.65 -18.26 8.68
N PRO A 1003 -5.59 -19.18 8.92
CA PRO A 1003 -6.90 -19.13 8.26
C PRO A 1003 -7.77 -17.93 8.67
N VAL A 1004 -8.53 -17.41 7.71
CA VAL A 1004 -9.78 -16.64 7.94
C VAL A 1004 -10.93 -17.63 7.94
N PHE A 1005 -11.87 -17.48 8.86
CA PHE A 1005 -13.10 -18.27 8.87
C PHE A 1005 -14.30 -17.42 8.45
N MET A 1006 -15.16 -17.97 7.59
CA MET A 1006 -16.50 -17.47 7.31
C MET A 1006 -17.51 -18.42 7.93
N LEU A 1007 -18.15 -17.98 9.00
CA LEU A 1007 -19.14 -18.73 9.74
C LEU A 1007 -20.55 -18.19 9.46
N PHE A 1008 -21.51 -19.08 9.24
CA PHE A 1008 -22.92 -18.72 9.04
C PHE A 1008 -23.77 -19.32 10.15
N ASP A 1009 -24.37 -18.47 10.99
CA ASP A 1009 -25.26 -18.89 12.08
C ASP A 1009 -26.38 -17.88 12.29
N ARG A 1010 -27.56 -18.34 12.70
CA ARG A 1010 -28.73 -17.49 12.98
C ARG A 1010 -28.68 -16.82 14.35
N ARG A 1011 -27.87 -17.35 15.27
CA ARG A 1011 -27.72 -16.85 16.64
C ARG A 1011 -26.81 -15.62 16.65
N ASP A 1012 -26.98 -14.77 17.66
CA ASP A 1012 -25.99 -13.75 17.99
C ASP A 1012 -24.81 -14.39 18.71
N LEU A 1013 -23.66 -14.44 18.03
CA LEU A 1013 -22.41 -14.98 18.55
C LEU A 1013 -21.49 -13.87 19.02
N SER A 1014 -20.90 -14.04 20.21
CA SER A 1014 -19.97 -13.07 20.79
C SER A 1014 -18.56 -13.19 20.25
N GLY A 1015 -17.77 -12.11 20.34
CA GLY A 1015 -16.38 -12.11 19.93
C GLY A 1015 -15.56 -13.18 20.65
N LYS A 1016 -15.71 -13.23 21.98
CA LYS A 1016 -15.05 -14.24 22.83
C LYS A 1016 -15.37 -15.68 22.44
N LEU A 1017 -16.58 -15.91 21.94
CA LEU A 1017 -17.03 -17.22 21.48
C LEU A 1017 -16.36 -17.60 20.15
N LEU A 1018 -16.21 -16.62 19.24
CA LEU A 1018 -15.58 -16.77 17.93
C LEU A 1018 -14.04 -16.86 17.98
N ASP A 1019 -13.40 -16.27 19.01
CA ASP A 1019 -11.95 -16.37 19.24
C ASP A 1019 -11.44 -17.82 19.27
N ARG A 1020 -12.31 -18.77 19.62
CA ARG A 1020 -11.99 -20.20 19.61
C ARG A 1020 -11.65 -20.72 18.21
N LEU A 1021 -12.26 -20.18 17.15
CA LEU A 1021 -11.94 -20.55 15.76
C LEU A 1021 -10.51 -20.13 15.39
N GLN A 1022 -9.98 -19.05 15.97
CA GLN A 1022 -8.60 -18.60 15.72
C GLN A 1022 -7.53 -19.60 16.21
N LYS A 1023 -7.92 -20.56 17.06
CA LYS A 1023 -7.04 -21.65 17.53
C LYS A 1023 -6.91 -22.78 16.52
N ILE A 1024 -7.75 -22.82 15.49
CA ILE A 1024 -7.69 -23.82 14.43
C ILE A 1024 -6.55 -23.44 13.47
N SER A 1025 -5.64 -24.38 13.25
CA SER A 1025 -4.56 -24.24 12.28
C SER A 1025 -4.47 -25.50 11.43
N PHE A 1026 -4.22 -25.36 10.14
CA PHE A 1026 -4.07 -26.48 9.22
C PHE A 1026 -2.64 -27.04 9.27
N ILE A 1027 -2.51 -28.36 9.47
CA ILE A 1027 -1.22 -29.06 9.52
C ILE A 1027 -0.75 -29.31 8.08
N ASN A 1028 0.55 -29.14 7.82
CA ASN A 1028 1.18 -29.56 6.56
C ASN A 1028 1.30 -31.08 6.54
N GLU A 1029 0.37 -31.78 5.88
CA GLU A 1029 0.60 -33.16 5.42
C GLU A 1029 1.35 -33.13 4.08
N GLU A 1030 2.63 -32.75 4.11
CA GLU A 1030 3.60 -33.09 3.07
C GLU A 1030 4.90 -33.51 3.75
N THR A 1031 4.89 -34.73 4.30
CA THR A 1031 6.06 -35.61 4.46
C THR A 1031 5.59 -36.95 5.05
N GLU A 1032 5.22 -37.88 4.18
CA GLU A 1032 5.63 -39.29 4.34
C GLU A 1032 6.57 -39.64 3.19
#